data_AF-A0A428PPJ3-F1
#
_entry.id   AF-A0A428PPJ3-F1
#
_cell.length_a   1.000
_cell.length_b   1.000
_cell.length_c   1.000
_cell.angle_alpha   90.00
_cell.angle_beta   90.00
_cell.angle_gamma   90.00
#
_symmetry.space_group_name_H-M   'P 1'
#
loop_
_entity.id
_entity.type
_entity.pdbx_description
1 polymer ?
#
loop_
_entity_poly.entity_id
_entity_poly.type
_entity_poly.pdbx_seq_one_letter_code
_entity_poly.pdbx_strand_id
1 'polypeptide(L)'
;MSASRVETIPLRPYPGSKSTTDSRSSVPCKFFLSDRCLKGSACPFSHEKKASIQSTSAPSAPPRDVDQDRDGTEDFCRTIAGAFVRFEDGGRVSSISLPSDFSAVHLSGLPKGTSSQTVKRLLDKLDFDVPEKNIWVTSQDGVLGANIRAEDPTFSRELCALMPAGFTWGTSKVQATPVTARMPSRQTIGRLDCKKVHISWHKSVRDVLLKFGQRDIAERVHRKFNTGAYTILGCKVKAQAPYSNPAAIFRSHSPVPWIMRVTDVPGSADKPEISRAISLHADRPREIVLHVPGYSIDDEQAAAMVRSLLTRIGPIEYWETTLESTAKRVKATARFLDEKGARDAASRLNGMALPFHKPGKLTVQMVYSVKFKVRSDIYAAILPRVSSHASAWKEKYVYFRAYPTSWTFKLEGESDTEVASAKSVLEGILSGVVAKDGQSNLWDPSLKRNGHLWRLIKQQQDLGVAVVRDKTKQVLRLFGTEKACSKAQGQLASLFKKEASSDHVIQLDSEKRLWALKGGFQAILDKLGAKQTSLDIVSSKIIISGSLEDYDFALALANGGGLAKHKTARMVPGGIEAEECSVCWTEADSPVRVKCGHVYCQDCFENSCAALSTSGASSVFLCHGDEGKCNQAISLDDLHANLSSMAFEDLLEKSFIATVQGTANKLRPCPTPDCGYIYRATHSAGTHTCSNCLQRTCSSCHEPHVEMTCAEYKDIKSGGYAAFEKLKKDIGIKDCPKCKTPLEKISGCNHVTCVGCKAHMCWVCMMIFDSGELVYAHMGKMHGSHVDWR
;
A
#
# COMPACT_ATOMS: atom_id res chain seq x y z
N MET A 1 52.22 69.13 2.78
CA MET A 1 51.66 70.35 3.39
C MET A 1 50.97 69.94 4.68
N SER A 2 51.47 70.51 5.79
CA SER A 2 50.86 70.84 7.10
C SER A 2 49.64 70.02 7.56
N ALA A 3 49.43 69.61 8.80
CA ALA A 3 49.90 69.95 10.16
C ALA A 3 48.89 69.20 11.07
N SER A 4 49.01 68.90 12.36
CA SER A 4 50.01 69.12 13.41
C SER A 4 49.60 68.24 14.61
N ARG A 5 50.57 68.04 15.50
CA ARG A 5 50.55 67.44 16.86
C ARG A 5 49.48 67.99 17.81
N VAL A 6 49.16 67.25 18.89
CA VAL A 6 49.63 67.44 20.30
C VAL A 6 48.95 66.42 21.24
N GLU A 7 49.70 65.98 22.26
CA GLU A 7 49.37 65.03 23.36
C GLU A 7 48.34 65.56 24.38
N THR A 8 47.73 64.67 25.19
CA THR A 8 47.43 64.89 26.62
C THR A 8 46.91 63.63 27.35
N ILE A 9 47.18 63.60 28.67
CA ILE A 9 46.94 62.53 29.66
C ILE A 9 45.62 62.83 30.47
N PRO A 10 45.27 62.14 31.59
CA PRO A 10 44.07 61.31 31.78
C PRO A 10 43.03 61.91 32.77
N LEU A 11 41.91 61.22 33.07
CA LEU A 11 41.16 61.26 34.37
C LEU A 11 39.94 60.27 34.38
N ARG A 12 39.68 59.64 35.55
CA ARG A 12 38.41 59.02 36.05
C ARG A 12 37.81 60.00 37.12
N PRO A 13 36.61 59.85 37.76
CA PRO A 13 35.53 58.81 37.74
C PRO A 13 34.04 59.33 37.86
N TYR A 14 33.07 58.39 38.02
CA TYR A 14 31.72 58.46 38.70
C TYR A 14 30.43 58.80 37.87
N PRO A 15 29.18 58.48 38.33
CA PRO A 15 28.50 57.18 38.13
C PRO A 15 27.04 57.24 37.57
N GLY A 16 26.59 56.14 36.95
CA GLY A 16 25.20 55.64 37.03
C GLY A 16 24.11 56.25 36.11
N SER A 17 23.60 55.44 35.16
CA SER A 17 22.18 55.52 34.74
C SER A 17 21.65 54.17 34.20
N LYS A 18 20.86 53.51 35.06
CA LYS A 18 19.68 52.64 34.84
C LYS A 18 19.58 51.80 33.54
N SER A 19 19.57 50.48 33.74
CA SER A 19 19.17 49.46 32.77
C SER A 19 17.67 49.49 32.48
N THR A 20 17.29 49.63 31.21
CA THR A 20 15.96 49.23 30.74
C THR A 20 16.03 47.77 30.30
N THR A 21 15.67 46.85 31.20
CA THR A 21 15.43 45.45 30.86
C THR A 21 14.24 45.36 29.91
N ASP A 22 14.49 44.91 28.68
CA ASP A 22 13.48 44.62 27.67
C ASP A 22 12.49 43.58 28.22
N SER A 23 11.22 43.96 28.36
CA SER A 23 10.15 43.13 28.94
C SER A 23 9.97 41.79 28.21
N ARG A 24 10.43 41.71 26.95
CA ARG A 24 10.36 40.51 26.12
C ARG A 24 11.33 39.40 26.55
N SER A 25 12.37 39.74 27.31
CA SER A 25 13.36 38.77 27.84
C SER A 25 12.77 37.77 28.83
N SER A 26 11.55 38.02 29.33
CA SER A 26 10.79 37.10 30.20
C SER A 26 9.91 36.10 29.45
N VAL A 27 9.67 36.32 28.14
CA VAL A 27 8.78 35.49 27.32
C VAL A 27 9.61 34.51 26.49
N PRO A 28 9.39 33.18 26.57
CA PRO A 28 10.19 32.20 25.86
C PRO A 28 10.00 32.30 24.34
N CYS A 29 11.11 32.26 23.60
CA CYS A 29 11.08 32.34 22.15
C CYS A 29 10.41 31.09 21.55
N LYS A 30 9.24 31.29 20.93
CA LYS A 30 8.49 30.21 20.26
C LYS A 30 9.30 29.52 19.16
N PHE A 31 10.18 30.26 18.48
CA PHE A 31 11.06 29.73 17.45
C PHE A 31 12.23 28.93 18.03
N PHE A 32 12.70 29.27 19.23
CA PHE A 32 13.73 28.49 19.93
C PHE A 32 13.16 27.17 20.47
N LEU A 33 11.93 27.18 20.99
CA LEU A 33 11.22 25.95 21.40
C LEU A 33 10.94 24.98 20.24
N SER A 34 11.05 25.46 19.00
CA SER A 34 10.88 24.67 17.77
C SER A 34 12.19 24.48 17.00
N ASP A 35 13.35 24.72 17.62
CA ASP A 35 14.72 24.64 17.06
C ASP A 35 14.94 25.42 15.75
N ARG A 36 14.24 26.56 15.58
CA ARG A 36 14.26 27.40 14.36
C ARG A 36 14.65 28.86 14.61
N CYS A 37 15.16 29.21 15.80
CA CYS A 37 15.58 30.59 16.08
C CYS A 37 16.98 30.88 15.51
N LEU A 38 17.05 31.73 14.48
CA LEU A 38 18.31 32.13 13.83
C LEU A 38 19.04 33.29 14.55
N LYS A 39 18.44 33.89 15.58
CA LYS A 39 18.96 35.11 16.24
C LYS A 39 19.78 34.86 17.52
N GLY A 40 19.96 33.59 17.93
CA GLY A 40 20.84 33.22 19.04
C GLY A 40 20.62 34.04 20.32
N SER A 41 21.71 34.53 20.93
CA SER A 41 21.71 35.38 22.13
C SER A 41 21.25 36.82 21.90
N ALA A 42 21.11 37.26 20.65
CA ALA A 42 20.54 38.55 20.28
C ALA A 42 19.01 38.51 20.14
N CYS A 43 18.38 37.38 20.47
CA CYS A 43 16.92 37.28 20.49
C CYS A 43 16.37 38.08 21.68
N PRO A 44 15.40 38.98 21.47
CA PRO A 44 14.78 39.74 22.57
C PRO A 44 13.88 38.86 23.47
N PHE A 45 13.73 37.57 23.16
CA PHE A 45 12.90 36.59 23.87
C PHE A 45 13.77 35.53 24.56
N SER A 46 13.32 34.98 25.70
CA SER A 46 14.10 34.06 26.53
C SER A 46 14.39 32.72 25.85
N HIS A 47 15.63 32.24 25.98
CA HIS A 47 16.09 30.90 25.56
C HIS A 47 16.47 30.00 26.76
N GLU A 48 16.09 30.34 27.98
CA GLU A 48 16.41 29.53 29.16
C GLU A 48 15.40 28.36 29.35
N LYS A 49 15.91 27.13 29.36
CA LYS A 49 15.14 25.91 29.68
C LYS A 49 14.93 25.82 31.20
N LYS A 50 13.74 26.15 31.70
CA LYS A 50 13.37 25.76 33.07
C LYS A 50 13.08 24.25 33.12
N ALA A 51 13.91 23.54 33.87
CA ALA A 51 13.70 22.13 34.20
C ALA A 51 12.64 22.00 35.30
N SER A 52 11.55 21.29 35.03
CA SER A 52 10.80 20.58 36.06
C SER A 52 10.51 19.16 35.57
N ILE A 53 10.86 18.21 36.42
CA ILE A 53 10.82 16.76 36.23
C ILE A 53 9.49 16.25 36.81
N GLN A 54 8.73 15.47 36.04
CA GLN A 54 8.08 14.22 36.51
C GLN A 54 7.52 13.38 35.34
N SER A 55 8.21 12.26 35.11
CA SER A 55 7.76 10.93 34.68
C SER A 55 6.33 10.70 34.15
N THR A 56 6.22 10.26 32.89
CA THR A 56 5.68 8.95 32.46
C THR A 56 5.95 8.77 30.96
N SER A 57 6.55 7.64 30.60
CA SER A 57 7.01 7.32 29.25
C SER A 57 5.85 6.98 28.30
N ALA A 58 5.57 7.88 27.35
CA ALA A 58 4.75 7.61 26.18
C ALA A 58 5.66 7.59 24.92
N PRO A 59 5.50 6.64 23.99
CA PRO A 59 6.25 6.65 22.74
C PRO A 59 5.85 7.86 21.88
N SER A 60 6.85 8.60 21.41
CA SER A 60 6.76 9.80 20.60
C SER A 60 5.83 9.62 19.39
N ALA A 61 4.82 10.47 19.27
CA ALA A 61 3.95 10.57 18.11
C ALA A 61 4.75 10.97 16.85
N PRO A 62 4.39 10.46 15.65
CA PRO A 62 4.98 10.90 14.40
C PRO A 62 4.65 12.38 14.13
N PRO A 63 5.47 13.10 13.35
CA PRO A 63 5.29 14.53 13.10
C PRO A 63 3.91 14.80 12.46
N ARG A 64 3.26 15.86 12.95
CA ARG A 64 1.98 16.37 12.43
C ARG A 64 2.14 16.69 10.95
N ASP A 65 1.35 16.05 10.10
CA ASP A 65 1.14 16.46 8.71
C ASP A 65 0.42 17.81 8.72
N VAL A 66 1.20 18.88 8.70
CA VAL A 66 0.72 20.19 8.27
C VAL A 66 0.96 20.22 6.77
N ASP A 67 -0.11 20.09 5.99
CA ASP A 67 -0.14 20.53 4.59
C ASP A 67 0.12 22.05 4.61
N GLN A 68 1.39 22.42 4.53
CA GLN A 68 1.80 23.70 3.98
C GLN A 68 2.00 23.46 2.50
N ASP A 69 1.05 23.96 1.70
CA ASP A 69 1.27 24.34 0.31
C ASP A 69 2.51 25.25 0.29
N ARG A 70 3.68 24.63 0.06
CA ARG A 70 4.88 25.35 -0.35
C ARG A 70 4.75 25.48 -1.85
N ASP A 71 4.71 26.74 -2.29
CA ASP A 71 4.84 27.18 -3.68
C ASP A 71 6.21 26.72 -4.22
N GLY A 72 6.26 25.46 -4.63
CA GLY A 72 7.36 24.84 -5.36
C GLY A 72 6.85 24.53 -6.76
N THR A 73 7.67 24.83 -7.76
CA THR A 73 7.49 24.42 -9.17
C THR A 73 6.91 23.01 -9.25
N GLU A 74 5.80 22.83 -9.97
CA GLU A 74 5.20 21.51 -10.13
C GLU A 74 6.20 20.54 -10.75
N ASP A 75 6.52 19.46 -10.04
CA ASP A 75 7.51 18.47 -10.50
C ASP A 75 6.98 17.57 -11.65
N PHE A 76 5.78 17.85 -12.20
CA PHE A 76 5.06 17.09 -13.25
C PHE A 76 5.14 15.55 -13.12
N CYS A 77 5.22 15.06 -11.88
CA CYS A 77 5.22 13.65 -11.54
C CYS A 77 3.84 13.27 -11.00
N ARG A 78 3.30 12.14 -11.44
CA ARG A 78 2.03 11.58 -10.95
C ARG A 78 2.21 10.13 -10.51
N THR A 79 1.36 9.69 -9.59
CA THR A 79 1.23 8.27 -9.24
C THR A 79 -0.01 7.72 -9.95
N ILE A 80 0.20 6.97 -11.04
CA ILE A 80 -0.89 6.43 -11.87
C ILE A 80 -0.70 4.91 -11.93
N ALA A 81 -1.78 4.14 -11.72
CA ALA A 81 -1.74 2.68 -11.82
C ALA A 81 -0.64 1.99 -10.97
N GLY A 82 -0.28 2.60 -9.83
CA GLY A 82 0.79 2.10 -8.95
C GLY A 82 2.22 2.43 -9.38
N ALA A 83 2.37 3.17 -10.47
CA ALA A 83 3.65 3.60 -11.02
C ALA A 83 3.87 5.09 -10.82
N PHE A 84 5.15 5.47 -10.78
CA PHE A 84 5.61 6.86 -10.77
C PHE A 84 5.87 7.26 -12.21
N VAL A 85 5.05 8.17 -12.71
CA VAL A 85 5.09 8.62 -14.09
C VAL A 85 5.59 10.06 -14.07
N ARG A 86 6.68 10.32 -14.78
CA ARG A 86 7.18 11.67 -15.03
C ARG A 86 6.77 12.08 -16.43
N PHE A 87 6.16 13.25 -16.54
CA PHE A 87 5.79 13.82 -17.83
C PHE A 87 6.81 14.86 -18.28
N GLU A 88 6.98 14.95 -19.60
CA GLU A 88 7.70 16.02 -20.29
C GLU A 88 6.73 16.78 -21.21
N ASP A 89 7.24 17.76 -21.94
CA ASP A 89 6.47 18.58 -22.86
C ASP A 89 5.64 17.73 -23.85
N GLY A 90 4.48 18.26 -24.21
CA GLY A 90 3.44 17.57 -24.98
C GLY A 90 2.66 16.56 -24.15
N GLY A 91 2.78 16.57 -22.82
CA GLY A 91 2.14 15.57 -21.96
C GLY A 91 2.72 14.17 -22.14
N ARG A 92 3.93 14.06 -22.68
CA ARG A 92 4.56 12.78 -23.00
C ARG A 92 5.11 12.12 -21.74
N VAL A 93 5.02 10.80 -21.66
CA VAL A 93 5.66 10.04 -20.60
C VAL A 93 7.17 9.94 -20.85
N SER A 94 7.96 10.58 -19.98
CA SER A 94 9.43 10.51 -20.02
C SER A 94 9.97 9.25 -19.33
N SER A 95 9.39 8.88 -18.17
CA SER A 95 9.81 7.71 -17.41
C SER A 95 8.66 7.11 -16.60
N ILE A 96 8.63 5.77 -16.54
CA ILE A 96 7.73 4.99 -15.69
C ILE A 96 8.58 4.14 -14.74
N SER A 97 8.45 4.40 -13.43
CA SER A 97 9.15 3.67 -12.39
C SER A 97 8.15 2.97 -11.47
N LEU A 98 8.30 1.67 -11.28
CA LEU A 98 7.51 0.87 -10.35
C LEU A 98 8.18 0.81 -8.98
N PRO A 99 7.42 0.57 -7.90
CA PRO A 99 8.01 0.32 -6.59
C PRO A 99 9.00 -0.85 -6.53
N SER A 100 8.89 -1.81 -7.46
CA SER A 100 9.83 -2.91 -7.61
C SER A 100 11.20 -2.49 -8.14
N ASP A 101 11.28 -1.33 -8.78
CA ASP A 101 12.48 -0.85 -9.46
C ASP A 101 13.41 -0.11 -8.50
N PHE A 102 12.92 0.19 -7.30
CA PHE A 102 13.70 0.85 -6.27
C PHE A 102 14.17 -0.14 -5.24
N SER A 103 15.44 -0.01 -4.86
CA SER A 103 15.96 -0.63 -3.66
C SER A 103 16.62 0.43 -2.77
N ALA A 104 16.73 0.13 -1.48
CA ALA A 104 17.31 1.07 -0.53
C ALA A 104 18.18 0.37 0.50
N VAL A 105 19.14 1.13 1.01
CA VAL A 105 20.11 0.69 2.01
C VAL A 105 20.19 1.74 3.11
N HIS A 106 20.20 1.26 4.35
CA HIS A 106 20.60 2.04 5.50
C HIS A 106 22.06 1.75 5.80
N LEU A 107 22.90 2.78 5.73
CA LEU A 107 24.25 2.75 6.28
C LEU A 107 24.21 3.18 7.74
N SER A 108 24.67 2.33 8.64
CA SER A 108 24.85 2.66 10.05
C SER A 108 26.34 2.81 10.39
N GLY A 109 26.65 3.55 11.46
CA GLY A 109 28.02 3.73 11.94
C GLY A 109 28.82 4.76 11.14
N LEU A 110 28.17 5.77 10.55
CA LEU A 110 28.85 6.81 9.78
C LEU A 110 29.66 7.74 10.71
N PRO A 111 30.82 8.26 10.25
CA PRO A 111 31.61 9.26 10.98
C PRO A 111 30.81 10.52 11.33
N LYS A 112 31.24 11.22 12.40
CA LYS A 112 30.67 12.53 12.76
C LYS A 112 30.96 13.55 11.66
N GLY A 113 29.94 14.30 11.25
CA GLY A 113 30.05 15.32 10.18
C GLY A 113 29.81 14.81 8.76
N THR A 114 29.44 13.55 8.57
CA THR A 114 29.07 13.02 7.24
C THR A 114 27.84 13.73 6.67
N SER A 115 27.98 14.33 5.48
CA SER A 115 26.89 14.92 4.70
C SER A 115 26.38 13.98 3.60
N SER A 116 25.21 14.29 3.02
CA SER A 116 24.64 13.61 1.84
C SER A 116 25.63 13.54 0.68
N GLN A 117 26.34 14.64 0.42
CA GLN A 117 27.36 14.73 -0.61
C GLN A 117 28.59 13.84 -0.33
N THR A 118 28.95 13.67 0.94
CA THR A 118 30.06 12.79 1.33
C THR A 118 29.70 11.32 1.13
N VAL A 119 28.45 10.94 1.44
CA VAL A 119 27.91 9.60 1.15
C VAL A 119 27.82 9.38 -0.36
N LYS A 120 27.41 10.38 -1.15
CA LYS A 120 27.43 10.29 -2.62
C LYS A 120 28.82 9.93 -3.14
N ARG A 121 29.87 10.64 -2.70
CA ARG A 121 31.25 10.34 -3.10
C ARG A 121 31.72 8.93 -2.71
N LEU A 122 31.19 8.37 -1.61
CA LEU A 122 31.46 6.97 -1.24
C LEU A 122 30.78 6.02 -2.23
N LEU A 123 29.53 6.29 -2.61
CA LEU A 123 28.79 5.49 -3.58
C LEU A 123 29.42 5.57 -4.98
N ASP A 124 29.81 6.76 -5.42
CA ASP A 124 30.51 6.96 -6.69
C ASP A 124 31.82 6.14 -6.76
N LYS A 125 32.55 6.03 -5.63
CA LYS A 125 33.76 5.19 -5.53
C LYS A 125 33.48 3.68 -5.55
N LEU A 126 32.26 3.28 -5.25
CA LEU A 126 31.79 1.90 -5.30
C LEU A 126 31.02 1.63 -6.61
N ASP A 127 31.15 2.51 -7.61
CA ASP A 127 30.48 2.46 -8.91
C ASP A 127 28.95 2.50 -8.86
N PHE A 128 28.38 3.12 -7.82
CA PHE A 128 26.93 3.36 -7.72
C PHE A 128 26.58 4.82 -8.01
N ASP A 129 25.90 5.07 -9.13
CA ASP A 129 25.36 6.40 -9.46
C ASP A 129 24.03 6.65 -8.72
N VAL A 130 24.12 7.34 -7.58
CA VAL A 130 22.94 7.74 -6.79
C VAL A 130 22.87 9.27 -6.67
N PRO A 131 21.78 9.92 -7.14
CA PRO A 131 21.59 11.35 -6.96
C PRO A 131 21.54 11.76 -5.48
N GLU A 132 22.14 12.91 -5.14
CA GLU A 132 22.19 13.40 -3.75
C GLU A 132 20.80 13.54 -3.11
N LYS A 133 19.78 13.92 -3.90
CA LYS A 133 18.37 14.01 -3.47
C LYS A 133 17.77 12.70 -2.95
N ASN A 134 18.39 11.56 -3.26
CA ASN A 134 17.97 10.22 -2.81
C ASN A 134 18.77 9.72 -1.60
N ILE A 135 19.58 10.59 -0.97
CA ILE A 135 20.41 10.28 0.19
C ILE A 135 19.92 11.12 1.38
N TRP A 136 19.45 10.45 2.42
CA TRP A 136 18.98 11.11 3.65
C TRP A 136 19.85 10.70 4.83
N VAL A 137 20.70 11.62 5.28
CA VAL A 137 21.48 11.45 6.50
C VAL A 137 20.54 11.58 7.71
N THR A 138 20.60 10.61 8.61
CA THR A 138 19.81 10.53 9.83
C THR A 138 20.71 10.39 11.04
N SER A 139 20.31 10.98 12.16
CA SER A 139 20.99 10.82 13.45
C SER A 139 20.01 10.19 14.44
N GLN A 140 20.33 9.01 14.97
CA GLN A 140 19.59 8.37 16.06
C GLN A 140 20.56 8.10 17.22
N ASP A 141 20.22 8.57 18.42
CA ASP A 141 20.99 8.34 19.65
C ASP A 141 22.49 8.68 19.57
N GLY A 142 22.84 9.72 18.80
CA GLY A 142 24.23 10.16 18.61
C GLY A 142 25.03 9.36 17.57
N VAL A 143 24.43 8.34 16.96
CA VAL A 143 24.99 7.57 15.84
C VAL A 143 24.44 8.12 14.53
N LEU A 144 25.35 8.50 13.63
CA LEU A 144 25.01 8.93 12.28
C LEU A 144 24.80 7.70 11.38
N GLY A 145 23.75 7.78 10.57
CA GLY A 145 23.45 6.84 9.51
C GLY A 145 22.93 7.56 8.27
N ALA A 146 22.79 6.84 7.16
CA ALA A 146 22.22 7.39 5.94
C ALA A 146 21.29 6.38 5.29
N ASN A 147 20.11 6.84 4.89
CA ASN A 147 19.20 6.07 4.05
C ASN A 147 19.44 6.46 2.60
N ILE A 148 19.73 5.48 1.75
CA ILE A 148 20.06 5.67 0.35
C ILE A 148 19.03 4.92 -0.47
N ARG A 149 18.45 5.57 -1.47
CA ARG A 149 17.52 4.95 -2.42
C ARG A 149 18.13 5.02 -3.82
N ALA A 150 18.15 3.89 -4.52
CA ALA A 150 18.49 3.82 -5.93
C ALA A 150 17.29 3.35 -6.74
N GLU A 151 17.17 3.83 -7.97
CA GLU A 151 16.25 3.28 -8.99
C GLU A 151 16.91 2.10 -9.68
N ASP A 152 17.32 1.15 -8.84
CA ASP A 152 17.90 -0.11 -9.26
C ASP A 152 17.46 -1.21 -8.25
N PRO A 153 16.79 -2.29 -8.70
CA PRO A 153 16.38 -3.38 -7.84
C PRO A 153 17.55 -4.21 -7.27
N THR A 154 18.74 -4.19 -7.88
CA THR A 154 19.90 -4.98 -7.42
C THR A 154 20.81 -4.19 -6.48
N PHE A 155 20.83 -2.85 -6.57
CA PHE A 155 21.61 -1.94 -5.71
C PHE A 155 21.73 -2.37 -4.25
N SER A 156 20.61 -2.65 -3.56
CA SER A 156 20.68 -3.00 -2.13
C SER A 156 21.45 -4.28 -1.84
N ARG A 157 21.38 -5.26 -2.74
CA ARG A 157 22.07 -6.55 -2.61
C ARG A 157 23.55 -6.39 -2.94
N GLU A 158 23.85 -5.66 -4.01
CA GLU A 158 25.21 -5.42 -4.48
C GLU A 158 26.00 -4.56 -3.50
N LEU A 159 25.43 -3.46 -3.02
CA LEU A 159 26.07 -2.60 -2.02
C LEU A 159 26.32 -3.35 -0.71
N CYS A 160 25.36 -4.16 -0.24
CA CYS A 160 25.56 -4.95 0.98
C CYS A 160 26.58 -6.09 0.79
N ALA A 161 26.72 -6.63 -0.43
CA ALA A 161 27.76 -7.60 -0.74
C ALA A 161 29.16 -6.95 -0.76
N LEU A 162 29.26 -5.72 -1.25
CA LEU A 162 30.50 -4.93 -1.27
C LEU A 162 30.88 -4.35 0.12
N MET A 163 29.92 -4.22 1.04
CA MET A 163 30.12 -3.73 2.40
C MET A 163 29.78 -4.80 3.46
N PRO A 164 30.55 -5.89 3.56
CA PRO A 164 30.30 -6.96 4.52
C PRO A 164 30.54 -6.51 5.97
N ALA A 165 30.17 -7.37 6.93
CA ALA A 165 30.37 -7.12 8.35
C ALA A 165 31.85 -6.83 8.65
N GLY A 166 32.14 -5.59 9.08
CA GLY A 166 33.50 -5.13 9.36
C GLY A 166 34.09 -4.18 8.31
N PHE A 167 33.34 -3.81 7.27
CA PHE A 167 33.75 -2.75 6.33
C PHE A 167 34.09 -1.45 7.07
N THR A 168 35.25 -0.88 6.76
CA THR A 168 35.76 0.35 7.40
C THR A 168 35.77 1.49 6.41
N TRP A 169 35.19 2.62 6.83
CA TRP A 169 35.29 3.89 6.10
C TRP A 169 36.00 4.90 6.99
N GLY A 170 37.25 5.20 6.67
CA GLY A 170 38.16 5.91 7.58
C GLY A 170 38.39 5.07 8.84
N THR A 171 38.08 5.63 10.01
CA THR A 171 38.20 4.94 11.31
C THR A 171 36.89 4.29 11.78
N SER A 172 35.78 4.50 11.04
CA SER A 172 34.46 4.03 11.45
C SER A 172 34.12 2.69 10.77
N LYS A 173 33.54 1.78 11.54
CA LYS A 173 32.93 0.56 11.01
C LYS A 173 31.55 0.90 10.47
N VAL A 174 31.37 0.79 9.17
CA VAL A 174 30.11 1.10 8.50
C VAL A 174 29.45 -0.21 8.10
N GLN A 175 28.16 -0.34 8.39
CA GLN A 175 27.37 -1.51 8.00
C GLN A 175 26.26 -1.09 7.05
N ALA A 176 26.21 -1.75 5.89
CA ALA A 176 25.11 -1.64 4.97
C ALA A 176 24.03 -2.66 5.32
N THR A 177 22.82 -2.18 5.57
CA THR A 177 21.64 -3.02 5.81
C THR A 177 20.57 -2.65 4.80
N PRO A 178 20.06 -3.59 3.99
CA PRO A 178 18.98 -3.27 3.08
C PRO A 178 17.73 -2.83 3.86
N VAL A 179 17.00 -1.85 3.34
CA VAL A 179 15.76 -1.36 3.92
C VAL A 179 14.70 -1.19 2.84
N THR A 180 13.43 -1.16 3.24
CA THR A 180 12.35 -0.88 2.30
C THR A 180 12.53 0.53 1.67
N ALA A 181 12.61 0.59 0.34
CA ALA A 181 12.69 1.85 -0.40
C ALA A 181 11.46 2.72 -0.12
N ARG A 182 11.69 3.90 0.49
CA ARG A 182 10.64 4.91 0.67
C ARG A 182 10.30 5.50 -0.70
N MET A 183 9.03 5.46 -1.06
CA MET A 183 8.58 5.95 -2.37
C MET A 183 8.62 7.48 -2.46
N PRO A 184 8.80 8.06 -3.65
CA PRO A 184 8.82 9.53 -3.84
C PRO A 184 7.51 10.25 -3.49
N SER A 185 6.33 9.62 -3.65
CA SER A 185 5.04 10.28 -3.42
C SER A 185 4.43 10.00 -2.04
N ARG A 186 3.75 11.01 -1.48
CA ARG A 186 2.98 10.94 -0.22
C ARG A 186 1.69 10.11 -0.33
N GLN A 187 1.27 9.71 -1.55
CA GLN A 187 0.03 8.98 -1.78
C GLN A 187 0.28 7.47 -1.74
N THR A 188 0.57 6.95 -0.54
CA THR A 188 0.71 5.50 -0.30
C THR A 188 -0.58 4.92 0.30
N ILE A 189 -1.73 5.15 -0.35
CA ILE A 189 -3.02 4.65 0.14
C ILE A 189 -3.21 3.19 -0.32
N GLY A 190 -3.49 2.29 0.61
CA GLY A 190 -3.97 0.93 0.29
C GLY A 190 -2.91 -0.03 -0.24
N ARG A 191 -1.62 0.26 -0.02
CA ARG A 191 -0.55 -0.63 -0.48
C ARG A 191 -0.51 -1.91 0.34
N LEU A 192 -0.57 -3.02 -0.38
CA LEU A 192 -0.37 -4.36 0.15
C LEU A 192 1.11 -4.59 0.50
N ASP A 193 1.31 -5.21 1.66
CA ASP A 193 2.56 -5.72 2.16
C ASP A 193 2.45 -7.24 2.35
N CYS A 194 3.19 -7.96 1.51
CA CYS A 194 3.24 -9.42 1.44
C CYS A 194 4.63 -9.98 1.78
N LYS A 195 5.48 -9.18 2.42
CA LYS A 195 6.84 -9.58 2.82
C LYS A 195 6.91 -10.23 4.20
N LYS A 196 5.79 -10.28 4.91
CA LYS A 196 5.70 -10.75 6.29
C LYS A 196 5.29 -12.22 6.32
N VAL A 197 5.85 -12.98 7.26
CA VAL A 197 5.45 -14.34 7.59
C VAL A 197 5.20 -14.48 9.09
N HIS A 198 4.19 -15.24 9.47
CA HIS A 198 4.01 -15.74 10.83
C HIS A 198 4.65 -17.12 10.94
N ILE A 199 5.44 -17.30 11.99
CA ILE A 199 6.12 -18.55 12.30
C ILE A 199 5.64 -19.04 13.66
N SER A 200 5.39 -20.33 13.79
CA SER A 200 5.17 -20.92 15.12
C SER A 200 5.64 -22.36 15.21
N TRP A 201 6.07 -22.76 16.40
CA TRP A 201 6.45 -24.13 16.73
C TRP A 201 6.12 -24.45 18.19
N HIS A 202 6.09 -25.74 18.53
CA HIS A 202 5.81 -26.16 19.91
C HIS A 202 6.99 -25.90 20.84
N LYS A 203 6.69 -25.38 22.03
CA LYS A 203 7.68 -25.29 23.12
C LYS A 203 8.13 -26.68 23.55
N SER A 204 9.31 -26.74 24.16
CA SER A 204 9.78 -27.97 24.79
C SER A 204 8.83 -28.37 25.91
N VAL A 205 8.38 -29.62 25.89
CA VAL A 205 7.57 -30.22 26.96
C VAL A 205 8.21 -31.51 27.45
N ARG A 206 7.95 -31.86 28.70
CA ARG A 206 8.39 -33.11 29.33
C ARG A 206 7.23 -33.77 30.05
N ASP A 207 7.38 -35.06 30.29
CA ASP A 207 6.49 -35.80 31.18
C ASP A 207 7.07 -35.85 32.59
N VAL A 208 6.19 -35.80 33.58
CA VAL A 208 6.56 -35.87 34.99
C VAL A 208 5.74 -36.96 35.65
N LEU A 209 6.41 -37.84 36.39
CA LEU A 209 5.75 -38.81 37.25
C LEU A 209 5.75 -38.29 38.68
N LEU A 210 4.56 -38.19 39.25
CA LEU A 210 4.34 -37.85 40.65
C LEU A 210 3.97 -39.12 41.41
N LYS A 211 4.75 -39.48 42.43
CA LYS A 211 4.49 -40.65 43.27
C LYS A 211 3.88 -40.25 44.60
N PHE A 212 2.76 -40.87 44.94
CA PHE A 212 2.00 -40.63 46.16
C PHE A 212 1.92 -41.90 47.01
N GLY A 213 1.79 -41.73 48.33
CA GLY A 213 1.58 -42.85 49.24
C GLY A 213 0.13 -43.33 49.34
N GLN A 214 -0.84 -42.49 48.93
CA GLN A 214 -2.27 -42.75 49.08
C GLN A 214 -3.01 -42.43 47.78
N ARG A 215 -4.04 -43.23 47.48
CA ARG A 215 -4.90 -43.08 46.30
C ARG A 215 -5.65 -41.75 46.31
N ASP A 216 -6.29 -41.41 47.42
CA ASP A 216 -7.17 -40.25 47.52
C ASP A 216 -6.43 -38.93 47.28
N ILE A 217 -5.17 -38.85 47.73
CA ILE A 217 -4.30 -37.70 47.48
C ILE A 217 -3.98 -37.63 45.98
N ALA A 218 -3.61 -38.74 45.35
CA ALA A 218 -3.31 -38.78 43.91
C ALA A 218 -4.53 -38.41 43.06
N GLU A 219 -5.73 -38.90 43.38
CA GLU A 219 -6.97 -38.56 42.67
C GLU A 219 -7.38 -37.09 42.88
N ARG A 220 -7.18 -36.55 44.09
CA ARG A 220 -7.42 -35.13 44.38
C ARG A 220 -6.49 -34.23 43.58
N VAL A 221 -5.20 -34.56 43.53
CA VAL A 221 -4.19 -33.81 42.74
C VAL A 221 -4.46 -33.93 41.24
N HIS A 222 -4.83 -35.12 40.76
CA HIS A 222 -5.27 -35.34 39.38
C HIS A 222 -6.42 -34.40 39.00
N ARG A 223 -7.45 -34.31 39.85
CA ARG A 223 -8.59 -33.42 39.63
C ARG A 223 -8.14 -31.95 39.56
N LYS A 224 -7.29 -31.51 40.49
CA LYS A 224 -6.83 -30.11 40.57
C LYS A 224 -5.97 -29.68 39.39
N PHE A 225 -5.14 -30.57 38.83
CA PHE A 225 -4.42 -30.27 37.60
C PHE A 225 -5.38 -30.17 36.41
N ASN A 226 -6.33 -31.11 36.27
CA ASN A 226 -7.26 -31.13 35.14
C ASN A 226 -8.33 -30.03 35.19
N THR A 227 -8.72 -29.56 36.39
CA THR A 227 -9.57 -28.35 36.53
C THR A 227 -8.80 -27.04 36.36
N GLY A 228 -7.46 -27.11 36.27
CA GLY A 228 -6.58 -25.94 36.15
C GLY A 228 -6.37 -25.17 37.46
N ALA A 229 -6.76 -25.74 38.61
CA ALA A 229 -6.49 -25.17 39.92
C ALA A 229 -4.99 -25.21 40.26
N TYR A 230 -4.28 -26.24 39.78
CA TYR A 230 -2.81 -26.30 39.80
C TYR A 230 -2.26 -26.08 38.39
N THR A 231 -1.30 -25.14 38.28
CA THR A 231 -0.60 -24.82 37.04
C THR A 231 0.90 -24.83 37.32
N ILE A 232 1.69 -25.34 36.37
CA ILE A 232 3.15 -25.40 36.49
C ILE A 232 3.70 -24.27 35.63
N LEU A 233 4.41 -23.31 36.25
CA LEU A 233 4.88 -22.09 35.59
C LEU A 233 3.75 -21.30 34.89
N GLY A 234 2.53 -21.34 35.44
CA GLY A 234 1.35 -20.71 34.85
C GLY A 234 0.73 -21.49 33.66
N CYS A 235 1.31 -22.62 33.28
CA CYS A 235 0.78 -23.49 32.22
C CYS A 235 -0.24 -24.50 32.79
N LYS A 236 -1.38 -24.65 32.10
CA LYS A 236 -2.30 -25.78 32.32
C LYS A 236 -1.70 -27.05 31.74
N VAL A 237 -1.53 -28.05 32.60
CA VAL A 237 -0.96 -29.37 32.26
C VAL A 237 -2.05 -30.43 32.26
N LYS A 238 -1.77 -31.61 31.69
CA LYS A 238 -2.72 -32.73 31.68
C LYS A 238 -2.24 -33.81 32.63
N ALA A 239 -3.08 -34.21 33.57
CA ALA A 239 -2.80 -35.33 34.46
C ALA A 239 -3.57 -36.57 34.00
N GLN A 240 -2.87 -37.69 33.81
CA GLN A 240 -3.48 -39.00 33.59
C GLN A 240 -4.02 -39.57 34.90
N ALA A 241 -4.97 -40.50 34.83
CA ALA A 241 -5.52 -41.15 36.01
C ALA A 241 -4.39 -41.85 36.81
N PRO A 242 -4.36 -41.69 38.15
CA PRO A 242 -3.38 -42.39 38.98
C PRO A 242 -3.52 -43.90 38.86
N TYR A 243 -2.42 -44.61 38.79
CA TYR A 243 -2.38 -46.07 38.77
C TYR A 243 -1.34 -46.60 39.76
N SER A 244 -1.47 -47.85 40.18
CA SER A 244 -0.50 -48.55 41.01
C SER A 244 -0.03 -49.81 40.27
N ASN A 245 1.24 -50.21 40.46
CA ASN A 245 1.76 -51.45 39.86
C ASN A 245 1.79 -52.55 40.95
N PRO A 246 0.92 -53.58 40.85
CA PRO A 246 0.87 -54.67 41.84
C PRO A 246 2.15 -55.53 41.86
N ALA A 247 2.93 -55.56 40.78
CA ALA A 247 4.14 -56.40 40.69
C ALA A 247 5.30 -55.92 41.60
N ALA A 248 5.21 -54.72 42.17
CA ALA A 248 6.23 -54.15 43.06
C ALA A 248 6.19 -54.72 44.50
N ILE A 249 5.17 -55.52 44.83
CA ILE A 249 4.95 -56.09 46.17
C ILE A 249 6.07 -57.07 46.59
N PHE A 250 6.71 -57.74 45.63
CA PHE A 250 7.66 -58.82 45.92
C PHE A 250 9.09 -58.39 46.25
N ARG A 251 9.41 -57.08 46.30
CA ARG A 251 10.82 -56.61 46.48
C ARG A 251 11.05 -55.52 47.54
N SER A 252 10.06 -55.04 48.28
CA SER A 252 10.32 -54.10 49.40
C SER A 252 9.16 -53.99 50.41
N HIS A 253 9.47 -53.71 51.67
CA HIS A 253 8.49 -53.40 52.75
C HIS A 253 7.82 -52.01 52.63
N SER A 254 7.91 -51.34 51.48
CA SER A 254 7.28 -50.03 51.28
C SER A 254 5.88 -50.17 50.65
N PRO A 255 4.88 -49.35 51.07
CA PRO A 255 3.55 -49.35 50.47
C PRO A 255 3.63 -49.02 48.97
N VAL A 256 2.82 -49.71 48.15
CA VAL A 256 2.81 -49.56 46.69
C VAL A 256 2.53 -48.09 46.33
N PRO A 257 3.45 -47.39 45.65
CA PRO A 257 3.25 -45.98 45.32
C PRO A 257 2.18 -45.83 44.25
N TRP A 258 1.26 -44.89 44.46
CA TRP A 258 0.33 -44.43 43.45
C TRP A 258 1.06 -43.46 42.51
N ILE A 259 1.12 -43.79 41.23
CA ILE A 259 1.85 -43.04 40.22
C ILE A 259 0.86 -42.26 39.37
N MET A 260 1.11 -40.97 39.20
CA MET A 260 0.35 -40.10 38.31
C MET A 260 1.30 -39.48 37.27
N ARG A 261 1.02 -39.71 35.98
CA ARG A 261 1.76 -39.08 34.88
C ARG A 261 1.12 -37.74 34.53
N VAL A 262 1.92 -36.70 34.58
CA VAL A 262 1.57 -35.35 34.13
C VAL A 262 2.31 -35.08 32.83
N THR A 263 1.56 -34.79 31.77
CA THR A 263 2.07 -34.50 30.43
C THR A 263 1.87 -33.01 30.10
N ASP A 264 2.50 -32.53 29.02
CA ASP A 264 2.54 -31.11 28.61
C ASP A 264 3.22 -30.20 29.67
N VAL A 265 4.09 -30.73 30.53
CA VAL A 265 4.82 -29.92 31.51
C VAL A 265 5.92 -29.13 30.77
N PRO A 266 6.10 -27.82 31.03
CA PRO A 266 7.16 -27.05 30.38
C PRO A 266 8.53 -27.71 30.52
N GLY A 267 9.27 -27.78 29.43
CA GLY A 267 10.58 -28.40 29.35
C GLY A 267 11.64 -27.69 30.20
N SER A 268 11.40 -26.48 30.68
CA SER A 268 12.24 -25.78 31.65
C SER A 268 11.93 -26.14 33.11
N ALA A 269 10.76 -26.76 33.39
CA ALA A 269 10.27 -26.94 34.75
C ALA A 269 11.14 -27.88 35.59
N ASP A 270 11.61 -27.40 36.73
CA ASP A 270 12.41 -28.16 37.68
C ASP A 270 11.56 -28.76 38.84
N LYS A 271 12.16 -29.62 39.67
CA LYS A 271 11.44 -30.23 40.79
C LYS A 271 10.91 -29.20 41.80
N PRO A 272 11.68 -28.18 42.22
CA PRO A 272 11.17 -27.08 43.05
C PRO A 272 9.95 -26.36 42.49
N GLU A 273 9.93 -26.05 41.19
CA GLU A 273 8.82 -25.38 40.51
C GLU A 273 7.56 -26.22 40.50
N ILE A 274 7.70 -27.51 40.19
CA ILE A 274 6.58 -28.46 40.22
C ILE A 274 6.05 -28.64 41.64
N SER A 275 6.95 -28.68 42.64
CA SER A 275 6.54 -28.75 44.04
C SER A 275 5.84 -27.46 44.52
N ARG A 276 6.21 -26.29 43.99
CA ARG A 276 5.54 -25.00 44.30
C ARG A 276 4.18 -24.88 43.62
N ALA A 277 4.02 -25.47 42.42
CA ALA A 277 2.75 -25.52 41.71
C ALA A 277 1.66 -26.26 42.49
N ILE A 278 2.05 -27.23 43.34
CA ILE A 278 1.17 -27.93 44.25
C ILE A 278 1.09 -27.14 45.56
N SER A 279 0.17 -26.18 45.60
CA SER A 279 0.12 -25.17 46.65
C SER A 279 -0.25 -25.70 48.04
N LEU A 280 -1.01 -26.80 48.13
CA LEU A 280 -1.36 -27.41 49.41
C LEU A 280 -0.28 -28.39 49.87
N HIS A 281 0.19 -28.23 51.10
CA HIS A 281 1.19 -29.12 51.67
C HIS A 281 0.73 -30.59 51.76
N ALA A 282 -0.57 -30.80 52.04
CA ALA A 282 -1.19 -32.13 52.09
C ALA A 282 -1.27 -32.84 50.73
N ASP A 283 -1.02 -32.11 49.64
CA ASP A 283 -1.08 -32.61 48.27
C ASP A 283 0.31 -32.88 47.68
N ARG A 284 1.38 -32.66 48.44
CA ARG A 284 2.75 -32.81 47.94
C ARG A 284 3.10 -34.28 47.69
N PRO A 285 3.66 -34.61 46.51
CA PRO A 285 4.10 -35.96 46.19
C PRO A 285 5.33 -36.34 47.03
N ARG A 286 5.49 -37.65 47.28
CA ARG A 286 6.68 -38.19 47.95
C ARG A 286 7.92 -38.10 47.07
N GLU A 287 7.72 -38.26 45.76
CA GLU A 287 8.79 -38.23 44.78
C GLU A 287 8.30 -37.61 43.47
N ILE A 288 9.16 -36.76 42.88
CA ILE A 288 8.95 -36.14 41.57
C ILE A 288 10.05 -36.69 40.65
N VAL A 289 9.65 -37.42 39.61
CA VAL A 289 10.54 -37.96 38.59
C VAL A 289 10.30 -37.21 37.28
N LEU A 290 11.35 -36.56 36.78
CA LEU A 290 11.32 -35.80 35.53
C LEU A 290 11.79 -36.70 34.39
N HIS A 291 11.01 -36.79 33.32
CA HIS A 291 11.49 -37.39 32.07
C HIS A 291 12.28 -36.36 31.24
N VAL A 292 13.05 -36.87 30.29
CA VAL A 292 13.80 -36.05 29.33
C VAL A 292 12.80 -35.22 28.50
N PRO A 293 13.00 -33.90 28.38
CA PRO A 293 12.14 -33.06 27.54
C PRO A 293 12.27 -33.42 26.06
N GLY A 294 11.25 -33.06 25.26
CA GLY A 294 11.23 -33.31 23.82
C GLY A 294 12.45 -32.74 23.08
N TYR A 295 13.00 -31.62 23.58
CA TYR A 295 14.33 -31.12 23.23
C TYR A 295 14.92 -30.32 24.39
N SER A 296 16.26 -30.26 24.47
CA SER A 296 17.01 -29.69 25.61
C SER A 296 17.49 -28.25 25.41
N ILE A 297 17.35 -27.69 24.21
CA ILE A 297 17.70 -26.28 23.96
C ILE A 297 16.65 -25.34 24.54
N ASP A 298 17.07 -24.16 24.99
CA ASP A 298 16.16 -23.12 25.44
C ASP A 298 15.40 -22.46 24.28
N ASP A 299 14.36 -21.69 24.61
CA ASP A 299 13.48 -21.05 23.63
C ASP A 299 14.22 -20.01 22.76
N GLU A 300 15.29 -19.38 23.27
CA GLU A 300 16.07 -18.36 22.58
C GLU A 300 16.98 -18.98 21.52
N GLN A 301 17.69 -20.06 21.89
CA GLN A 301 18.48 -20.87 20.97
C GLN A 301 17.59 -21.49 19.89
N ALA A 302 16.41 -22.00 20.26
CA ALA A 302 15.43 -22.50 19.30
C ALA A 302 15.00 -21.41 18.31
N ALA A 303 14.70 -20.20 18.80
CA ALA A 303 14.35 -19.06 17.95
C ALA A 303 15.50 -18.64 17.03
N ALA A 304 16.75 -18.66 17.51
CA ALA A 304 17.94 -18.35 16.70
C ALA A 304 18.15 -19.37 15.57
N MET A 305 17.96 -20.67 15.85
CA MET A 305 18.03 -21.73 14.84
C MET A 305 16.93 -21.57 13.78
N VAL A 306 15.69 -21.28 14.20
CA VAL A 306 14.57 -21.02 13.27
C VAL A 306 14.85 -19.78 12.43
N ARG A 307 15.35 -18.69 13.02
CA ARG A 307 15.76 -17.47 12.28
C ARG A 307 16.84 -17.79 11.23
N SER A 308 17.81 -18.65 11.57
CA SER A 308 18.84 -19.10 10.62
C SER A 308 18.24 -19.84 9.41
N LEU A 309 17.22 -20.68 9.61
CA LEU A 309 16.50 -21.34 8.50
C LEU A 309 15.87 -20.32 7.54
N LEU A 310 15.21 -19.28 8.07
CA LEU A 310 14.63 -18.23 7.23
C LEU A 310 15.70 -17.42 6.50
N THR A 311 16.82 -17.12 7.18
CA THR A 311 17.92 -16.34 6.59
C THR A 311 18.59 -17.07 5.42
N ARG A 312 18.54 -18.42 5.41
CA ARG A 312 18.98 -19.24 4.26
C ARG A 312 18.04 -19.17 3.05
N ILE A 313 16.77 -18.83 3.25
CA ILE A 313 15.83 -18.60 2.14
C ILE A 313 16.08 -17.22 1.53
N GLY A 314 16.21 -16.20 2.39
CA GLY A 314 16.44 -14.84 1.94
C GLY A 314 16.73 -13.89 3.11
N PRO A 315 17.22 -12.68 2.79
CA PRO A 315 17.53 -11.67 3.79
C PRO A 315 16.27 -11.17 4.51
N ILE A 316 16.38 -11.07 5.84
CA ILE A 316 15.29 -10.67 6.75
C ILE A 316 15.53 -9.22 7.21
N GLU A 317 14.54 -8.34 6.97
CA GLU A 317 14.52 -6.94 7.42
C GLU A 317 14.22 -6.85 8.92
N TYR A 318 13.25 -7.65 9.39
CA TYR A 318 12.76 -7.59 10.76
C TYR A 318 12.41 -8.98 11.28
N TRP A 319 12.78 -9.24 12.54
CA TRP A 319 12.47 -10.46 13.26
C TRP A 319 12.02 -10.11 14.66
N GLU A 320 10.87 -10.65 15.06
CA GLU A 320 10.32 -10.52 16.41
C GLU A 320 9.86 -11.89 16.89
N THR A 321 10.14 -12.22 18.14
CA THR A 321 9.70 -13.47 18.77
C THR A 321 9.02 -13.14 20.08
N THR A 322 7.83 -13.68 20.28
CA THR A 322 7.12 -13.57 21.56
C THR A 322 7.38 -14.83 22.37
N LEU A 323 8.16 -14.67 23.44
CA LEU A 323 8.51 -15.73 24.39
C LEU A 323 7.57 -15.68 25.61
N GLU A 324 6.26 -15.78 25.38
CA GLU A 324 5.28 -15.86 26.47
C GLU A 324 5.51 -17.15 27.29
N SER A 325 5.65 -17.02 28.61
CA SER A 325 5.95 -18.15 29.50
C SER A 325 4.82 -19.19 29.56
N THR A 326 3.56 -18.76 29.38
CA THR A 326 2.36 -19.60 29.52
C THR A 326 1.88 -20.24 28.21
N ALA A 327 2.42 -19.82 27.06
CA ALA A 327 1.98 -20.28 25.75
C ALA A 327 2.57 -21.65 25.39
N LYS A 328 1.76 -22.56 24.83
CA LYS A 328 2.21 -23.89 24.37
C LYS A 328 3.10 -23.87 23.12
N ARG A 329 3.08 -22.76 22.39
CA ARG A 329 3.81 -22.56 21.13
C ARG A 329 4.58 -21.25 21.22
N VAL A 330 5.80 -21.26 20.69
CA VAL A 330 6.53 -20.02 20.39
C VAL A 330 5.93 -19.43 19.12
N LYS A 331 5.71 -18.12 19.11
CA LYS A 331 5.29 -17.37 17.92
C LYS A 331 6.40 -16.39 17.56
N ALA A 332 6.70 -16.32 16.28
CA ALA A 332 7.61 -15.35 15.74
C ALA A 332 7.01 -14.71 14.48
N THR A 333 7.42 -13.47 14.23
CA THR A 333 7.09 -12.73 13.03
C THR A 333 8.40 -12.39 12.34
N ALA A 334 8.49 -12.68 11.04
CA ALA A 334 9.60 -12.23 10.22
C ALA A 334 9.11 -11.41 9.03
N ARG A 335 9.89 -10.43 8.61
CA ARG A 335 9.68 -9.65 7.40
C ARG A 335 10.90 -9.79 6.51
N PHE A 336 10.71 -10.29 5.30
CA PHE A 336 11.74 -10.38 4.28
C PHE A 336 11.91 -9.05 3.56
N LEU A 337 13.04 -8.88 2.87
CA LEU A 337 13.24 -7.71 2.00
C LEU A 337 12.40 -7.78 0.74
N ASP A 338 12.11 -8.99 0.26
CA ASP A 338 11.36 -9.27 -0.95
C ASP A 338 10.16 -10.20 -0.66
N GLU A 339 9.12 -10.06 -1.49
CA GLU A 339 7.94 -10.94 -1.41
C GLU A 339 8.32 -12.39 -1.72
N LYS A 340 9.27 -12.60 -2.65
CA LYS A 340 9.72 -13.93 -3.04
C LYS A 340 10.32 -14.69 -1.85
N GLY A 341 11.19 -14.06 -1.06
CA GLY A 341 11.74 -14.67 0.16
C GLY A 341 10.67 -15.10 1.17
N ALA A 342 9.66 -14.26 1.39
CA ALA A 342 8.52 -14.59 2.27
C ALA A 342 7.71 -15.77 1.74
N ARG A 343 7.45 -15.81 0.43
CA ARG A 343 6.71 -16.89 -0.23
C ARG A 343 7.48 -18.21 -0.21
N ASP A 344 8.75 -18.18 -0.57
CA ASP A 344 9.62 -19.37 -0.57
C ASP A 344 9.79 -19.92 0.85
N ALA A 345 9.80 -19.05 1.87
CA ALA A 345 9.81 -19.49 3.27
C ALA A 345 8.51 -20.20 3.64
N ALA A 346 7.35 -19.65 3.28
CA ALA A 346 6.06 -20.27 3.55
C ALA A 346 5.88 -21.59 2.77
N SER A 347 6.33 -21.69 1.53
CA SER A 347 6.19 -22.92 0.73
C SER A 347 7.15 -24.03 1.16
N ARG A 348 8.40 -23.68 1.51
CA ARG A 348 9.46 -24.68 1.76
C ARG A 348 9.60 -25.06 3.23
N LEU A 349 9.32 -24.14 4.16
CA LEU A 349 9.55 -24.36 5.59
C LEU A 349 8.27 -24.76 6.34
N ASN A 350 7.09 -24.51 5.77
CA ASN A 350 5.84 -24.92 6.42
C ASN A 350 5.72 -26.45 6.45
N GLY A 351 5.47 -27.00 7.64
CA GLY A 351 5.42 -28.45 7.87
C GLY A 351 6.79 -29.13 8.01
N MET A 352 7.90 -28.39 7.83
CA MET A 352 9.25 -28.92 7.97
C MET A 352 9.52 -29.37 9.41
N ALA A 353 10.21 -30.51 9.58
CA ALA A 353 10.66 -30.97 10.88
C ALA A 353 11.70 -29.99 11.48
N LEU A 354 11.60 -29.71 12.78
CA LEU A 354 12.53 -28.80 13.45
C LEU A 354 13.93 -29.43 13.49
N PRO A 355 15.01 -28.65 13.22
CA PRO A 355 16.39 -29.17 13.23
C PRO A 355 16.79 -29.80 14.58
N PHE A 356 16.24 -29.27 15.66
CA PHE A 356 16.51 -29.68 17.05
C PHE A 356 15.44 -30.63 17.62
N HIS A 357 14.35 -30.89 16.89
CA HIS A 357 13.28 -31.78 17.34
C HIS A 357 12.52 -32.37 16.15
N LYS A 358 12.98 -33.53 15.66
CA LYS A 358 12.41 -34.23 14.48
C LYS A 358 10.88 -34.45 14.52
N PRO A 359 10.23 -34.76 15.67
CA PRO A 359 8.78 -34.90 15.74
C PRO A 359 8.02 -33.56 15.60
N GLY A 360 8.66 -32.46 15.99
CA GLY A 360 8.06 -31.13 15.95
C GLY A 360 8.08 -30.58 14.54
N LYS A 361 6.95 -30.01 14.12
CA LYS A 361 6.84 -29.33 12.83
C LYS A 361 6.84 -27.82 13.02
N LEU A 362 7.53 -27.15 12.11
CA LEU A 362 7.49 -25.70 11.96
C LEU A 362 6.23 -25.32 11.17
N THR A 363 5.51 -24.31 11.63
CA THR A 363 4.42 -23.69 10.87
C THR A 363 4.91 -22.35 10.36
N VAL A 364 4.85 -22.13 9.05
CA VAL A 364 5.22 -20.86 8.41
C VAL A 364 4.09 -20.46 7.47
N GLN A 365 3.51 -19.29 7.70
CA GLN A 365 2.37 -18.79 6.92
C GLN A 365 2.67 -17.39 6.41
N MET A 366 2.33 -17.12 5.15
CA MET A 366 2.39 -15.76 4.61
C MET A 366 1.38 -14.86 5.30
N VAL A 367 1.73 -13.58 5.42
CA VAL A 367 0.86 -12.56 6.00
C VAL A 367 0.71 -11.43 4.99
N TYR A 368 -0.54 -11.17 4.64
CA TYR A 368 -0.94 -10.07 3.77
C TYR A 368 -1.47 -8.95 4.63
N SER A 369 -0.85 -7.78 4.56
CA SER A 369 -1.31 -6.60 5.28
C SER A 369 -1.51 -5.41 4.36
N VAL A 370 -2.59 -4.67 4.56
CA VAL A 370 -2.88 -3.44 3.80
C VAL A 370 -3.05 -2.29 4.78
N LYS A 371 -2.48 -1.12 4.47
CA LYS A 371 -2.64 0.10 5.26
C LYS A 371 -3.24 1.22 4.42
N PHE A 372 -4.25 1.89 4.97
CA PHE A 372 -4.91 3.04 4.36
C PHE A 372 -4.74 4.24 5.27
N LYS A 373 -3.96 5.23 4.83
CA LYS A 373 -3.85 6.52 5.50
C LYS A 373 -4.89 7.45 4.91
N VAL A 374 -5.68 8.09 5.76
CA VAL A 374 -6.79 8.96 5.35
C VAL A 374 -6.76 10.28 6.10
N ARG A 375 -7.49 11.27 5.58
CA ARG A 375 -7.67 12.56 6.27
C ARG A 375 -8.44 12.35 7.58
N SER A 376 -8.14 13.14 8.59
CA SER A 376 -8.66 12.98 9.97
C SER A 376 -10.19 13.04 10.05
N ASP A 377 -10.82 13.92 9.28
CA ASP A 377 -12.27 14.07 9.20
C ASP A 377 -12.95 12.87 8.52
N ILE A 378 -12.37 12.36 7.44
CA ILE A 378 -12.83 11.14 6.76
C ILE A 378 -12.68 9.93 7.70
N TYR A 379 -11.55 9.81 8.40
CA TYR A 379 -11.30 8.75 9.37
C TYR A 379 -12.41 8.70 10.42
N ALA A 380 -12.71 9.84 11.05
CA ALA A 380 -13.75 9.92 12.08
C ALA A 380 -15.14 9.58 11.52
N ALA A 381 -15.47 10.04 10.32
CA ALA A 381 -16.77 9.82 9.72
C ALA A 381 -17.03 8.36 9.31
N ILE A 382 -16.01 7.65 8.79
CA ILE A 382 -16.19 6.27 8.30
C ILE A 382 -15.85 5.19 9.31
N LEU A 383 -15.12 5.50 10.39
CA LEU A 383 -14.73 4.52 11.41
C LEU A 383 -15.90 3.65 11.91
N PRO A 384 -17.11 4.18 12.20
CA PRO A 384 -18.24 3.34 12.60
C PRO A 384 -18.67 2.35 11.51
N ARG A 385 -18.70 2.79 10.25
CA ARG A 385 -19.08 1.96 9.10
C ARG A 385 -18.03 0.87 8.81
N VAL A 386 -16.74 1.19 8.94
CA VAL A 386 -15.68 0.19 8.75
C VAL A 386 -15.69 -0.82 9.91
N SER A 387 -15.91 -0.35 11.14
CA SER A 387 -15.91 -1.21 12.32
C SER A 387 -17.05 -2.23 12.32
N SER A 388 -18.18 -1.95 11.66
CA SER A 388 -19.28 -2.93 11.53
C SER A 388 -18.91 -4.15 10.67
N HIS A 389 -17.89 -4.05 9.80
CA HIS A 389 -17.39 -5.19 9.03
C HIS A 389 -16.32 -6.00 9.77
N ALA A 390 -15.81 -5.52 10.91
CA ALA A 390 -14.68 -6.14 11.59
C ALA A 390 -14.96 -7.55 12.12
N SER A 391 -16.19 -7.85 12.54
CA SER A 391 -16.60 -9.20 12.96
C SER A 391 -16.60 -10.19 11.80
N ALA A 392 -17.22 -9.82 10.67
CA ALA A 392 -17.28 -10.64 9.46
C ALA A 392 -15.88 -10.92 8.89
N TRP A 393 -14.98 -9.93 8.92
CA TRP A 393 -13.57 -10.14 8.55
C TRP A 393 -12.84 -11.08 9.50
N LYS A 394 -13.10 -10.97 10.81
CA LYS A 394 -12.46 -11.83 11.82
C LYS A 394 -12.86 -13.30 11.69
N GLU A 395 -14.10 -13.59 11.31
CA GLU A 395 -14.58 -14.96 11.02
C GLU A 395 -13.80 -15.59 9.85
N LYS A 396 -13.36 -14.76 8.90
CA LYS A 396 -12.51 -15.13 7.76
C LYS A 396 -11.00 -15.01 8.05
N TYR A 397 -10.62 -14.91 9.33
CA TYR A 397 -9.22 -14.75 9.78
C TYR A 397 -8.52 -13.48 9.24
N VAL A 398 -9.29 -12.43 8.93
CA VAL A 398 -8.80 -11.10 8.57
C VAL A 398 -9.01 -10.16 9.75
N TYR A 399 -7.92 -9.61 10.28
CA TYR A 399 -7.90 -8.74 11.43
C TYR A 399 -7.83 -7.27 11.02
N PHE A 400 -8.85 -6.51 11.42
CA PHE A 400 -8.87 -5.06 11.27
C PHE A 400 -8.31 -4.36 12.50
N ARG A 401 -7.47 -3.34 12.28
CA ARG A 401 -6.97 -2.43 13.32
C ARG A 401 -7.09 -0.99 12.85
N ALA A 402 -7.63 -0.14 13.70
CA ALA A 402 -7.74 1.29 13.47
C ALA A 402 -6.72 2.02 14.36
N TYR A 403 -5.97 2.97 13.78
CA TYR A 403 -4.97 3.77 14.48
C TYR A 403 -5.40 5.24 14.47
N PRO A 404 -6.08 5.73 15.53
CA PRO A 404 -6.61 7.08 15.57
C PRO A 404 -5.55 8.17 15.53
N THR A 405 -4.35 7.90 16.04
CA THR A 405 -3.23 8.86 16.10
C THR A 405 -2.58 9.12 14.75
N SER A 406 -2.61 8.13 13.86
CA SER A 406 -2.05 8.24 12.50
C SER A 406 -3.12 8.24 11.41
N TRP A 407 -4.40 8.30 11.80
CA TRP A 407 -5.57 8.19 10.93
C TRP A 407 -5.42 7.06 9.90
N THR A 408 -5.03 5.89 10.38
CA THR A 408 -4.67 4.74 9.53
C THR A 408 -5.58 3.55 9.82
N PHE A 409 -6.13 2.95 8.77
CA PHE A 409 -6.78 1.65 8.84
C PHE A 409 -5.81 0.56 8.39
N LYS A 410 -5.76 -0.56 9.09
CA LYS A 410 -4.94 -1.72 8.75
C LYS A 410 -5.80 -2.98 8.68
N LEU A 411 -5.66 -3.71 7.58
CA LEU A 411 -6.13 -5.08 7.43
C LEU A 411 -4.93 -6.01 7.46
N GLU A 412 -5.03 -7.17 8.10
CA GLU A 412 -3.99 -8.19 8.16
C GLU A 412 -4.61 -9.59 8.20
N GLY A 413 -4.14 -10.51 7.36
CA GLY A 413 -4.62 -11.89 7.34
C GLY A 413 -3.64 -12.84 6.65
N GLU A 414 -3.90 -14.14 6.75
CA GLU A 414 -3.02 -15.20 6.21
C GLU A 414 -3.49 -15.74 4.85
N SER A 415 -4.70 -15.34 4.42
CA SER A 415 -5.27 -15.67 3.12
C SER A 415 -5.21 -14.46 2.18
N ASP A 416 -4.67 -14.65 0.97
CA ASP A 416 -4.63 -13.62 -0.07
C ASP A 416 -6.06 -13.25 -0.51
N THR A 417 -6.91 -14.24 -0.78
CA THR A 417 -8.27 -14.01 -1.28
C THR A 417 -9.16 -13.26 -0.30
N GLU A 418 -9.11 -13.62 0.98
CA GLU A 418 -9.94 -12.98 2.01
C GLU A 418 -9.47 -11.55 2.31
N VAL A 419 -8.15 -11.32 2.34
CA VAL A 419 -7.59 -9.97 2.50
C VAL A 419 -7.93 -9.10 1.29
N ALA A 420 -7.89 -9.65 0.07
CA ALA A 420 -8.30 -8.93 -1.15
C ALA A 420 -9.78 -8.52 -1.11
N SER A 421 -10.66 -9.43 -0.68
CA SER A 421 -12.09 -9.17 -0.52
C SER A 421 -12.34 -8.08 0.52
N ALA A 422 -11.72 -8.18 1.70
CA ALA A 422 -11.83 -7.16 2.75
C ALA A 422 -11.28 -5.79 2.30
N LYS A 423 -10.18 -5.81 1.54
CA LYS A 423 -9.58 -4.61 0.94
C LYS A 423 -10.55 -3.91 -0.01
N SER A 424 -11.17 -4.66 -0.94
CA SER A 424 -12.13 -4.13 -1.90
C SER A 424 -13.34 -3.48 -1.21
N VAL A 425 -13.87 -4.09 -0.15
CA VAL A 425 -14.94 -3.50 0.67
C VAL A 425 -14.49 -2.17 1.29
N LEU A 426 -13.29 -2.12 1.86
CA LEU A 426 -12.76 -0.89 2.46
C LEU A 426 -12.49 0.20 1.43
N GLU A 427 -11.97 -0.14 0.24
CA GLU A 427 -11.79 0.79 -0.88
C GLU A 427 -13.13 1.34 -1.38
N GLY A 428 -14.16 0.50 -1.45
CA GLY A 428 -15.52 0.94 -1.75
C GLY A 428 -16.02 1.99 -0.75
N ILE A 429 -15.83 1.78 0.55
CA ILE A 429 -16.17 2.75 1.59
C ILE A 429 -15.33 4.04 1.45
N LEU A 430 -14.03 3.90 1.18
CA LEU A 430 -13.07 5.00 1.01
C LEU A 430 -13.23 5.76 -0.31
N SER A 431 -13.96 5.23 -1.28
CA SER A 431 -14.34 5.96 -2.49
C SER A 431 -15.41 7.03 -2.21
N GLY A 432 -16.16 6.88 -1.11
CA GLY A 432 -17.25 7.75 -0.73
C GLY A 432 -18.48 7.60 -1.63
N VAL A 433 -19.61 8.11 -1.16
CA VAL A 433 -20.87 8.10 -1.92
C VAL A 433 -20.97 9.40 -2.73
N VAL A 434 -21.22 9.31 -4.03
CA VAL A 434 -21.46 10.49 -4.87
C VAL A 434 -22.82 11.08 -4.53
N ALA A 435 -22.86 12.36 -4.15
CA ALA A 435 -24.10 13.06 -3.83
C ALA A 435 -24.91 13.31 -5.12
N LYS A 436 -26.16 12.83 -5.14
CA LYS A 436 -27.07 12.95 -6.29
C LYS A 436 -28.44 13.50 -5.89
N ASP A 437 -29.12 14.16 -6.83
CA ASP A 437 -30.55 14.47 -6.78
C ASP A 437 -31.24 13.79 -7.97
N GLY A 438 -31.96 12.71 -7.70
CA GLY A 438 -32.45 11.80 -8.74
C GLY A 438 -31.30 11.17 -9.54
N GLN A 439 -31.27 11.42 -10.85
CA GLN A 439 -30.23 10.91 -11.76
C GLN A 439 -29.02 11.85 -11.90
N SER A 440 -29.15 13.12 -11.48
CA SER A 440 -28.13 14.14 -11.67
C SER A 440 -27.18 14.24 -10.48
N ASN A 441 -25.89 14.42 -10.75
CA ASN A 441 -24.91 14.69 -9.70
C ASN A 441 -25.15 16.08 -9.10
N LEU A 442 -25.06 16.20 -7.77
CA LEU A 442 -25.13 17.49 -7.09
C LEU A 442 -23.82 18.25 -7.28
N TRP A 443 -23.77 19.05 -8.34
CA TRP A 443 -22.63 19.88 -8.66
C TRP A 443 -23.06 21.22 -9.23
N ASP A 444 -22.33 22.27 -8.82
CA ASP A 444 -22.49 23.62 -9.30
C ASP A 444 -21.09 24.20 -9.64
N PRO A 445 -20.91 24.92 -10.76
CA PRO A 445 -19.62 25.49 -11.15
C PRO A 445 -18.95 26.36 -10.07
N SER A 446 -19.72 27.02 -9.20
CA SER A 446 -19.20 27.82 -8.09
C SER A 446 -18.38 27.01 -7.08
N LEU A 447 -18.59 25.68 -7.00
CA LEU A 447 -17.88 24.77 -6.11
C LEU A 447 -16.42 24.52 -6.51
N LYS A 448 -16.02 24.88 -7.75
CA LYS A 448 -14.61 24.89 -8.16
C LYS A 448 -13.79 25.84 -7.27
N ARG A 449 -14.41 26.92 -6.79
CA ARG A 449 -13.81 27.94 -5.92
C ARG A 449 -14.35 27.82 -4.47
N ASN A 450 -13.73 28.55 -3.55
CA ASN A 450 -14.24 28.67 -2.16
C ASN A 450 -15.41 29.66 -2.08
N GLY A 451 -16.46 29.41 -2.87
CA GLY A 451 -17.63 30.28 -2.98
C GLY A 451 -18.58 30.22 -1.78
N HIS A 452 -19.70 30.94 -1.87
CA HIS A 452 -20.76 30.96 -0.86
C HIS A 452 -21.31 29.55 -0.58
N LEU A 453 -21.69 28.83 -1.63
CA LEU A 453 -22.23 27.48 -1.55
C LEU A 453 -21.27 26.50 -0.81
N TRP A 454 -19.96 26.57 -1.06
CA TRP A 454 -19.00 25.72 -0.35
C TRP A 454 -18.89 26.06 1.15
N ARG A 455 -19.00 27.35 1.52
CA ARG A 455 -19.03 27.75 2.93
C ARG A 455 -20.28 27.25 3.64
N LEU A 456 -21.44 27.29 3.00
CA LEU A 456 -22.68 26.73 3.52
C LEU A 456 -22.57 25.21 3.74
N ILE A 457 -22.03 24.49 2.75
CA ILE A 457 -21.78 23.05 2.86
C ILE A 457 -20.83 22.74 4.03
N LYS A 458 -19.79 23.57 4.21
CA LYS A 458 -18.84 23.44 5.32
C LYS A 458 -19.47 23.72 6.70
N GLN A 459 -20.40 24.67 6.78
CA GLN A 459 -21.11 25.00 8.02
C GLN A 459 -22.12 23.91 8.43
N GLN A 460 -22.60 23.10 7.48
CA GLN A 460 -23.50 21.97 7.78
C GLN A 460 -22.78 20.65 8.13
N GLN A 461 -21.47 20.67 8.43
CA GLN A 461 -20.68 19.45 8.72
C GLN A 461 -20.98 18.76 10.06
N ASP A 462 -21.93 19.24 10.86
CA ASP A 462 -22.24 18.72 12.21
C ASP A 462 -22.94 17.34 12.24
N LEU A 463 -23.05 16.64 11.11
CA LEU A 463 -23.82 15.40 10.98
C LEU A 463 -22.98 14.12 10.96
N GLY A 464 -21.70 14.19 11.34
CA GLY A 464 -20.80 13.04 11.28
C GLY A 464 -20.53 12.54 9.87
N VAL A 465 -20.69 13.41 8.86
CA VAL A 465 -20.37 13.16 7.45
C VAL A 465 -19.28 14.12 7.01
N ALA A 466 -18.17 13.58 6.50
CA ALA A 466 -17.17 14.39 5.81
C ALA A 466 -17.59 14.56 4.35
N VAL A 467 -17.63 15.81 3.89
CA VAL A 467 -17.95 16.16 2.51
C VAL A 467 -16.66 16.60 1.83
N VAL A 468 -16.34 15.94 0.72
CA VAL A 468 -15.18 16.24 -0.11
C VAL A 468 -15.68 16.63 -1.48
N ARG A 469 -15.26 17.80 -1.97
CA ARG A 469 -15.45 18.16 -3.37
C ARG A 469 -14.33 17.55 -4.20
N ASP A 470 -14.70 16.77 -5.19
CA ASP A 470 -13.84 16.29 -6.24
C ASP A 470 -13.95 17.29 -7.40
N LYS A 471 -13.07 18.31 -7.38
CA LYS A 471 -13.09 19.38 -8.39
C LYS A 471 -12.83 18.85 -9.79
N THR A 472 -12.02 17.79 -9.87
CA THR A 472 -11.64 17.11 -11.10
C THR A 472 -12.84 16.38 -11.67
N LYS A 473 -13.55 15.57 -10.89
CA LYS A 473 -14.73 14.83 -11.40
C LYS A 473 -16.04 15.62 -11.33
N GLN A 474 -16.00 16.87 -10.87
CA GLN A 474 -17.18 17.72 -10.66
C GLN A 474 -18.27 17.00 -9.85
N VAL A 475 -17.87 16.39 -8.73
CA VAL A 475 -18.81 15.70 -7.83
C VAL A 475 -18.53 16.02 -6.36
N LEU A 476 -19.58 16.00 -5.56
CA LEU A 476 -19.47 15.98 -4.10
C LEU A 476 -19.48 14.54 -3.61
N ARG A 477 -18.45 14.14 -2.85
CA ARG A 477 -18.34 12.83 -2.20
C ARG A 477 -18.66 12.93 -0.71
N LEU A 478 -19.53 12.06 -0.24
CA LEU A 478 -19.97 11.96 1.14
C LEU A 478 -19.32 10.74 1.81
N PHE A 479 -18.74 10.97 2.98
CA PHE A 479 -18.08 9.96 3.79
C PHE A 479 -18.76 9.90 5.15
N GLY A 480 -19.33 8.75 5.49
CA GLY A 480 -20.08 8.58 6.74
C GLY A 480 -20.74 7.21 6.80
N THR A 481 -21.62 7.03 7.79
CA THR A 481 -22.55 5.88 7.80
C THR A 481 -23.59 6.03 6.68
N GLU A 482 -24.16 4.93 6.20
CA GLU A 482 -25.14 4.99 5.10
C GLU A 482 -26.34 5.89 5.43
N LYS A 483 -26.87 5.78 6.65
CA LYS A 483 -27.96 6.64 7.13
C LYS A 483 -27.57 8.12 7.14
N ALA A 484 -26.35 8.44 7.59
CA ALA A 484 -25.87 9.82 7.65
C ALA A 484 -25.61 10.39 6.24
N CYS A 485 -25.03 9.60 5.33
CA CYS A 485 -24.84 10.00 3.94
C CYS A 485 -26.18 10.27 3.23
N SER A 486 -27.19 9.41 3.40
CA SER A 486 -28.51 9.63 2.81
C SER A 486 -29.18 10.90 3.33
N LYS A 487 -29.06 11.17 4.64
CA LYS A 487 -29.57 12.41 5.25
C LYS A 487 -28.85 13.65 4.70
N ALA A 488 -27.51 13.60 4.64
CA ALA A 488 -26.69 14.68 4.10
C ALA A 488 -26.98 14.93 2.61
N GLN A 489 -27.21 13.89 1.82
CA GLN A 489 -27.58 14.02 0.42
C GLN A 489 -28.92 14.76 0.25
N GLY A 490 -29.94 14.42 1.02
CA GLY A 490 -31.23 15.13 0.98
C GLY A 490 -31.12 16.60 1.37
N GLN A 491 -30.29 16.91 2.36
CA GLN A 491 -30.03 18.30 2.75
C GLN A 491 -29.25 19.08 1.70
N LEU A 492 -28.21 18.47 1.11
CA LEU A 492 -27.48 19.07 -0.02
C LEU A 492 -28.43 19.33 -1.20
N ALA A 493 -29.29 18.38 -1.55
CA ALA A 493 -30.30 18.61 -2.59
C ALA A 493 -31.22 19.78 -2.26
N SER A 494 -31.68 19.90 -1.00
CA SER A 494 -32.50 21.05 -0.58
C SER A 494 -31.73 22.37 -0.61
N LEU A 495 -30.43 22.36 -0.29
CA LEU A 495 -29.57 23.55 -0.35
C LEU A 495 -29.37 24.02 -1.78
N PHE A 496 -29.09 23.10 -2.69
CA PHE A 496 -28.95 23.40 -4.11
C PHE A 496 -30.27 23.94 -4.68
N LYS A 497 -31.43 23.41 -4.28
CA LYS A 497 -32.74 23.93 -4.70
C LYS A 497 -33.02 25.33 -4.16
N LYS A 498 -32.65 25.63 -2.91
CA LYS A 498 -32.79 26.97 -2.33
C LYS A 498 -31.91 27.99 -3.03
N GLU A 499 -30.67 27.63 -3.35
CA GLU A 499 -29.76 28.54 -4.06
C GLU A 499 -30.17 28.70 -5.53
N ALA A 500 -30.58 27.62 -6.21
CA ALA A 500 -31.11 27.69 -7.57
C ALA A 500 -32.41 28.51 -7.66
N SER A 501 -33.19 28.61 -6.58
CA SER A 501 -34.37 29.49 -6.53
C SER A 501 -34.04 30.98 -6.38
N SER A 502 -32.76 31.34 -6.18
CA SER A 502 -32.25 32.71 -6.25
C SER A 502 -31.53 33.03 -7.57
N ASP A 503 -31.45 32.04 -8.48
CA ASP A 503 -30.83 32.18 -9.79
C ASP A 503 -31.88 32.53 -10.85
N HIS A 504 -31.75 33.71 -11.44
CA HIS A 504 -32.63 34.18 -12.49
C HIS A 504 -31.90 34.08 -13.84
N VAL A 505 -32.58 33.52 -14.85
CA VAL A 505 -31.94 33.18 -16.13
C VAL A 505 -32.42 34.10 -17.25
N ILE A 506 -31.49 34.77 -17.90
CA ILE A 506 -31.73 35.57 -19.10
C ILE A 506 -31.31 34.74 -20.31
N GLN A 507 -32.27 34.46 -21.18
CA GLN A 507 -32.02 33.69 -22.39
C GLN A 507 -31.46 34.60 -23.50
N LEU A 508 -30.33 34.20 -24.08
CA LEU A 508 -29.65 34.96 -25.12
C LEU A 508 -30.08 34.42 -26.50
N ASP A 509 -30.77 35.26 -27.26
CA ASP A 509 -30.91 35.10 -28.71
C ASP A 509 -29.60 35.47 -29.42
N SER A 510 -29.54 35.28 -30.75
CA SER A 510 -28.32 35.51 -31.54
C SER A 510 -27.76 36.93 -31.40
N GLU A 511 -28.62 37.95 -31.25
CA GLU A 511 -28.21 39.35 -31.10
C GLU A 511 -27.69 39.63 -29.68
N LYS A 512 -28.38 39.14 -28.65
CA LYS A 512 -27.96 39.27 -27.24
C LYS A 512 -26.68 38.51 -26.93
N ARG A 513 -26.45 37.37 -27.58
CA ARG A 513 -25.20 36.61 -27.48
C ARG A 513 -24.02 37.42 -28.00
N LEU A 514 -24.17 38.03 -29.18
CA LEU A 514 -23.13 38.88 -29.77
C LEU A 514 -22.87 40.12 -28.91
N TRP A 515 -23.91 40.72 -28.34
CA TRP A 515 -23.80 41.83 -27.40
C TRP A 515 -23.06 41.44 -26.11
N ALA A 516 -23.40 40.29 -25.51
CA ALA A 516 -22.77 39.80 -24.29
C ALA A 516 -21.25 39.60 -24.46
N LEU A 517 -20.84 39.04 -25.62
CA LEU A 517 -19.43 38.81 -25.97
C LEU A 517 -18.68 40.12 -26.31
N LYS A 518 -19.35 41.13 -26.87
CA LYS A 518 -18.76 42.45 -27.18
C LYS A 518 -18.72 43.42 -25.98
N GLY A 519 -18.67 42.88 -24.75
CA GLY A 519 -18.56 43.67 -23.53
C GLY A 519 -19.89 43.97 -22.81
N GLY A 520 -21.03 43.52 -23.34
CA GLY A 520 -22.33 43.65 -22.67
C GLY A 520 -22.41 42.88 -21.36
N PHE A 521 -21.81 41.68 -21.31
CA PHE A 521 -21.71 40.91 -20.06
C PHE A 521 -20.76 41.56 -19.05
N GLN A 522 -19.71 42.25 -19.53
CA GLN A 522 -18.80 42.99 -18.66
C GLN A 522 -19.52 44.16 -17.97
N ALA A 523 -20.46 44.84 -18.64
CA ALA A 523 -21.27 45.89 -18.03
C ALA A 523 -22.19 45.37 -16.91
N ILE A 524 -22.68 44.13 -17.04
CA ILE A 524 -23.44 43.45 -15.99
C ILE A 524 -22.50 43.10 -14.82
N LEU A 525 -21.30 42.58 -15.12
CA LEU A 525 -20.28 42.21 -14.13
C LEU A 525 -19.77 43.41 -13.32
N ASP A 526 -19.58 44.57 -13.95
CA ASP A 526 -19.06 45.77 -13.29
C ASP A 526 -20.02 46.32 -12.23
N LYS A 527 -21.32 46.01 -12.34
CA LYS A 527 -22.37 46.52 -11.45
C LYS A 527 -22.84 45.51 -10.41
N LEU A 528 -23.05 44.25 -10.80
CA LEU A 528 -23.51 43.18 -9.90
C LEU A 528 -22.34 42.36 -9.32
N GLY A 529 -21.16 42.46 -9.92
CA GLY A 529 -19.96 41.76 -9.49
C GLY A 529 -19.89 40.32 -9.98
N ALA A 530 -18.66 39.82 -10.19
CA ALA A 530 -18.35 38.46 -10.65
C ALA A 530 -18.75 37.33 -9.67
N LYS A 531 -19.36 37.67 -8.53
CA LYS A 531 -19.87 36.71 -7.53
C LYS A 531 -21.35 36.40 -7.69
N GLN A 532 -22.10 37.28 -8.37
CA GLN A 532 -23.56 37.20 -8.49
C GLN A 532 -24.01 36.95 -9.93
N THR A 533 -23.08 36.89 -10.89
CA THR A 533 -23.40 36.80 -12.31
C THR A 533 -22.48 35.80 -13.01
N SER A 534 -23.05 34.95 -13.86
CA SER A 534 -22.32 33.97 -14.66
C SER A 534 -22.89 33.88 -16.07
N LEU A 535 -22.03 33.63 -17.06
CA LEU A 535 -22.39 33.47 -18.46
C LEU A 535 -22.14 32.01 -18.86
N ASP A 536 -23.19 31.32 -19.26
CA ASP A 536 -23.12 30.00 -19.91
C ASP A 536 -23.15 30.20 -21.43
N ILE A 537 -21.96 30.12 -22.02
CA ILE A 537 -21.73 30.30 -23.46
C ILE A 537 -22.26 29.09 -24.25
N VAL A 538 -22.31 27.90 -23.65
CA VAL A 538 -22.76 26.67 -24.33
C VAL A 538 -24.28 26.68 -24.47
N SER A 539 -24.97 27.06 -23.40
CA SER A 539 -26.44 27.08 -23.37
C SER A 539 -27.05 28.42 -23.78
N SER A 540 -26.21 29.41 -24.13
CA SER A 540 -26.58 30.80 -24.46
C SER A 540 -27.47 31.44 -23.37
N LYS A 541 -26.99 31.46 -22.12
CA LYS A 541 -27.74 32.00 -20.97
C LYS A 541 -26.86 32.86 -20.07
N ILE A 542 -27.42 33.93 -19.51
CA ILE A 542 -26.83 34.65 -18.37
C ILE A 542 -27.60 34.24 -17.13
N ILE A 543 -26.89 33.83 -16.08
CA ILE A 543 -27.46 33.44 -14.79
C ILE A 543 -27.11 34.52 -13.77
N ILE A 544 -28.13 35.08 -13.12
CA ILE A 544 -28.04 36.13 -12.11
C ILE A 544 -28.44 35.53 -10.75
N SER A 545 -27.46 35.32 -9.89
CA SER A 545 -27.59 34.86 -8.51
C SER A 545 -27.76 36.07 -7.58
N GLY A 546 -28.98 36.63 -7.52
CA GLY A 546 -29.26 37.93 -6.90
C GLY A 546 -30.75 38.18 -6.65
N SER A 547 -31.10 39.41 -6.23
CA SER A 547 -32.50 39.81 -6.03
C SER A 547 -33.25 39.97 -7.38
N LEU A 548 -34.58 39.99 -7.35
CA LEU A 548 -35.39 40.27 -8.56
C LEU A 548 -35.02 41.63 -9.19
N GLU A 549 -34.60 42.60 -8.38
CA GLU A 549 -34.14 43.91 -8.85
C GLU A 549 -32.83 43.81 -9.65
N ASP A 550 -31.92 42.92 -9.25
CA ASP A 550 -30.66 42.64 -9.96
C ASP A 550 -30.91 41.94 -11.29
N TYR A 551 -31.89 41.02 -11.31
CA TYR A 551 -32.35 40.37 -12.54
C TYR A 551 -33.00 41.35 -13.50
N ASP A 552 -33.92 42.18 -13.03
CA ASP A 552 -34.59 43.19 -13.86
C ASP A 552 -33.58 44.20 -14.44
N PHE A 553 -32.55 44.57 -13.67
CA PHE A 553 -31.46 45.41 -14.13
C PHE A 553 -30.61 44.74 -15.23
N ALA A 554 -30.21 43.48 -15.02
CA ALA A 554 -29.44 42.73 -16.01
C ALA A 554 -30.26 42.46 -17.29
N LEU A 555 -31.57 42.20 -17.15
CA LEU A 555 -32.51 42.00 -18.24
C LEU A 555 -32.73 43.30 -19.02
N ALA A 556 -32.80 44.45 -18.35
CA ALA A 556 -32.87 45.76 -18.99
C ALA A 556 -31.61 46.06 -19.82
N LEU A 557 -30.42 45.77 -19.29
CA LEU A 557 -29.16 45.91 -20.04
C LEU A 557 -29.12 45.00 -21.28
N ALA A 558 -29.56 43.74 -21.14
CA ALA A 558 -29.60 42.78 -22.23
C ALA A 558 -30.64 43.12 -23.31
N ASN A 559 -31.72 43.83 -22.96
CA ASN A 559 -32.78 44.26 -23.89
C ASN A 559 -32.56 45.69 -24.45
N GLY A 560 -31.38 46.30 -24.25
CA GLY A 560 -31.04 47.61 -24.81
C GLY A 560 -31.50 48.82 -23.99
N GLY A 561 -32.06 48.60 -22.80
CA GLY A 561 -32.45 49.63 -21.83
C GLY A 561 -31.25 50.22 -21.09
N GLY A 562 -30.43 51.00 -21.80
CA GLY A 562 -29.30 51.68 -21.16
C GLY A 562 -28.17 52.14 -22.07
N LEU A 563 -28.43 52.53 -23.33
CA LEU A 563 -27.44 53.30 -24.09
C LEU A 563 -27.39 54.77 -23.60
N ALA A 564 -26.80 54.98 -22.42
CA ALA A 564 -25.95 56.15 -22.29
C ALA A 564 -24.65 55.80 -23.03
N LYS A 565 -24.40 56.52 -24.13
CA LYS A 565 -23.20 56.44 -24.97
C LYS A 565 -21.92 56.60 -24.12
N HIS A 566 -21.43 55.54 -23.50
CA HIS A 566 -20.02 55.47 -23.12
C HIS A 566 -19.25 55.04 -24.35
N LYS A 567 -18.83 56.05 -25.12
CA LYS A 567 -17.64 55.97 -25.95
C LYS A 567 -16.49 55.45 -25.07
N THR A 568 -16.18 54.17 -25.21
CA THR A 568 -14.82 53.67 -25.03
C THR A 568 -14.39 53.04 -26.33
N ALA A 569 -14.33 53.89 -27.36
CA ALA A 569 -13.28 53.77 -28.35
C ALA A 569 -11.95 53.99 -27.61
N ARG A 570 -11.41 52.93 -27.02
CA ARG A 570 -9.99 52.87 -26.74
C ARG A 570 -9.35 52.42 -28.05
N MET A 571 -9.08 53.40 -28.91
CA MET A 571 -8.06 53.25 -29.94
C MET A 571 -6.79 52.78 -29.22
N VAL A 572 -6.37 51.55 -29.49
CA VAL A 572 -4.97 51.16 -29.30
C VAL A 572 -4.22 51.81 -30.46
N PRO A 573 -3.30 52.76 -30.21
CA PRO A 573 -2.41 53.23 -31.25
C PRO A 573 -1.33 52.16 -31.44
N GLY A 574 -1.39 51.46 -32.58
CA GLY A 574 -0.43 50.42 -32.96
C GLY A 574 -1.17 49.21 -33.51
N GLY A 575 -1.04 48.98 -34.82
CA GLY A 575 -1.61 47.80 -35.48
C GLY A 575 -1.11 46.52 -34.81
N ILE A 576 -2.01 45.82 -34.15
CA ILE A 576 -1.89 44.39 -33.92
C ILE A 576 -2.90 43.80 -34.88
N GLU A 577 -2.41 43.19 -35.96
CA GLU A 577 -3.23 42.37 -36.84
C GLU A 577 -3.98 41.35 -35.97
N ALA A 578 -5.28 41.17 -36.22
CA ALA A 578 -6.08 40.18 -35.51
C ALA A 578 -5.39 38.82 -35.60
N GLU A 579 -4.96 38.27 -34.46
CA GLU A 579 -4.17 37.04 -34.44
C GLU A 579 -5.07 35.86 -34.87
N GLU A 580 -4.71 35.18 -35.95
CA GLU A 580 -5.49 34.07 -36.49
C GLU A 580 -5.19 32.76 -35.74
N CYS A 581 -6.25 32.01 -35.42
CA CYS A 581 -6.12 30.71 -34.80
C CYS A 581 -5.53 29.68 -35.78
N SER A 582 -4.52 28.95 -35.32
CA SER A 582 -3.81 27.91 -36.10
C SER A 582 -4.65 26.67 -36.44
N VAL A 583 -5.90 26.59 -35.98
CA VAL A 583 -6.79 25.43 -36.19
C VAL A 583 -8.02 25.81 -37.00
N CYS A 584 -8.74 26.85 -36.62
CA CYS A 584 -9.95 27.28 -37.32
C CYS A 584 -9.72 28.39 -38.34
N TRP A 585 -8.51 28.97 -38.40
CA TRP A 585 -8.13 30.06 -39.32
C TRP A 585 -9.07 31.27 -39.25
N THR A 586 -9.62 31.53 -38.07
CA THR A 586 -10.41 32.74 -37.76
C THR A 586 -9.67 33.58 -36.72
N GLU A 587 -10.08 34.83 -36.55
CA GLU A 587 -9.66 35.66 -35.41
C GLU A 587 -9.80 34.87 -34.10
N ALA A 588 -8.72 34.81 -33.32
CA ALA A 588 -8.64 33.95 -32.15
C ALA A 588 -9.50 34.48 -31.00
N ASP A 589 -10.59 33.79 -30.70
CA ASP A 589 -11.42 34.05 -29.52
C ASP A 589 -10.72 33.53 -28.27
N SER A 590 -10.46 34.43 -27.30
CA SER A 590 -9.65 34.17 -26.10
C SER A 590 -8.30 33.50 -26.44
N PRO A 591 -7.34 34.23 -27.03
CA PRO A 591 -6.15 33.66 -27.64
C PRO A 591 -5.22 32.98 -26.62
N VAL A 592 -4.90 31.72 -26.87
CA VAL A 592 -3.87 30.94 -26.18
C VAL A 592 -2.60 30.96 -27.01
N ARG A 593 -1.56 31.62 -26.50
CA ARG A 593 -0.23 31.64 -27.12
C ARG A 593 0.68 30.62 -26.44
N VAL A 594 1.19 29.69 -27.23
CA VAL A 594 2.13 28.65 -26.77
C VAL A 594 3.58 29.07 -27.02
N LYS A 595 4.54 28.44 -26.33
CA LYS A 595 5.97 28.83 -26.40
C LYS A 595 6.57 28.85 -27.82
N CYS A 596 6.06 28.08 -28.77
CA CYS A 596 6.50 28.12 -30.17
C CYS A 596 6.01 29.35 -30.96
N GLY A 597 5.17 30.21 -30.36
CA GLY A 597 4.69 31.46 -30.92
C GLY A 597 3.31 31.38 -31.59
N HIS A 598 2.80 30.17 -31.85
CA HIS A 598 1.50 29.95 -32.47
C HIS A 598 0.33 30.25 -31.51
N VAL A 599 -0.81 30.63 -32.10
CA VAL A 599 -2.00 31.10 -31.39
C VAL A 599 -3.20 30.20 -31.68
N TYR A 600 -3.98 29.91 -30.64
CA TYR A 600 -5.19 29.09 -30.69
C TYR A 600 -6.37 29.83 -30.05
N CYS A 601 -7.60 29.59 -30.52
CA CYS A 601 -8.78 29.86 -29.68
C CYS A 601 -8.73 28.92 -28.46
N GLN A 602 -9.20 29.38 -27.29
CA GLN A 602 -9.28 28.55 -26.08
C GLN A 602 -9.99 27.21 -26.35
N ASP A 603 -11.16 27.24 -27.00
CA ASP A 603 -11.93 26.05 -27.33
C ASP A 603 -11.22 25.14 -28.34
N CYS A 604 -10.54 25.72 -29.34
CA CYS A 604 -9.75 24.95 -30.30
C CYS A 604 -8.56 24.27 -29.63
N PHE A 605 -7.92 24.93 -28.66
CA PHE A 605 -6.82 24.37 -27.88
C PHE A 605 -7.30 23.20 -27.00
N GLU A 606 -8.39 23.39 -26.25
CA GLU A 606 -8.99 22.33 -25.42
C GLU A 606 -9.45 21.13 -26.24
N ASN A 607 -10.13 21.37 -27.36
CA ASN A 607 -10.61 20.31 -28.25
C ASN A 607 -9.45 19.55 -28.92
N SER A 608 -8.38 20.25 -29.33
CA SER A 608 -7.18 19.62 -29.88
C SER A 608 -6.48 18.75 -28.85
N CYS A 609 -6.43 19.20 -27.59
CA CYS A 609 -5.93 18.40 -26.46
C CYS A 609 -6.82 17.16 -26.19
N ALA A 610 -8.14 17.32 -26.26
CA ALA A 610 -9.08 16.22 -26.03
C ALA A 610 -9.08 15.18 -27.17
N ALA A 611 -8.82 15.62 -28.40
CA ALA A 611 -8.79 14.80 -29.62
C ALA A 611 -7.48 14.03 -29.82
N LEU A 612 -6.50 14.17 -28.91
CA LEU A 612 -5.29 13.36 -28.87
C LEU A 612 -5.65 11.87 -28.95
N SER A 613 -5.38 11.29 -30.10
CA SER A 613 -5.71 9.90 -30.39
C SER A 613 -4.70 8.97 -29.69
N THR A 614 -5.21 7.90 -29.10
CA THR A 614 -4.44 6.82 -28.45
C THR A 614 -3.91 5.79 -29.45
N SER A 615 -4.06 6.03 -30.76
CA SER A 615 -3.76 5.10 -31.85
C SER A 615 -2.26 5.02 -32.25
N GLY A 616 -1.35 5.26 -31.31
CA GLY A 616 0.10 5.15 -31.52
C GLY A 616 0.88 4.98 -30.21
N ALA A 617 2.14 4.53 -30.30
CA ALA A 617 2.99 4.19 -29.14
C ALA A 617 3.40 5.39 -28.25
N SER A 618 3.00 6.62 -28.59
CA SER A 618 3.23 7.82 -27.78
C SER A 618 2.18 8.88 -28.14
N SER A 619 1.27 9.20 -27.20
CA SER A 619 0.34 10.33 -27.35
C SER A 619 1.06 11.59 -26.87
N VAL A 620 1.57 12.37 -27.82
CA VAL A 620 2.25 13.65 -27.58
C VAL A 620 1.42 14.76 -28.20
N PHE A 621 1.15 15.81 -27.42
CA PHE A 621 0.51 17.00 -27.95
C PHE A 621 1.53 17.88 -28.66
N LEU A 622 1.38 17.93 -29.98
CA LEU A 622 2.21 18.73 -30.87
C LEU A 622 1.46 19.98 -31.34
N CYS A 623 2.20 21.04 -31.57
CA CYS A 623 1.69 22.25 -32.17
C CYS A 623 1.27 22.01 -33.63
N HIS A 624 0.02 22.37 -33.92
CA HIS A 624 -0.61 22.35 -35.25
C HIS A 624 -0.32 23.61 -36.09
N GLY A 625 0.51 24.52 -35.58
CA GLY A 625 0.92 25.73 -36.29
C GLY A 625 1.58 25.45 -37.64
N ASP A 626 1.57 26.45 -38.52
CA ASP A 626 2.13 26.40 -39.87
C ASP A 626 1.56 25.26 -40.73
N GLU A 627 0.23 25.10 -40.76
CA GLU A 627 -0.46 24.02 -41.48
C GLU A 627 -0.03 22.62 -41.01
N GLY A 628 0.27 22.47 -39.72
CA GLY A 628 0.75 21.20 -39.13
C GLY A 628 2.24 20.93 -39.33
N LYS A 629 3.05 21.91 -39.74
CA LYS A 629 4.50 21.75 -39.95
C LYS A 629 5.32 22.05 -38.69
N CYS A 630 4.79 22.84 -37.75
CA CYS A 630 5.52 23.22 -36.53
C CYS A 630 5.96 21.99 -35.71
N ASN A 631 5.03 21.09 -35.36
CA ASN A 631 5.29 19.83 -34.67
C ASN A 631 6.11 19.94 -33.37
N GLN A 632 6.21 21.14 -32.77
CA GLN A 632 6.85 21.31 -31.46
C GLN A 632 5.93 20.81 -30.35
N ALA A 633 6.50 20.09 -29.38
CA ALA A 633 5.76 19.65 -28.20
C ALA A 633 5.35 20.87 -27.37
N ILE A 634 4.07 20.96 -27.02
CA ILE A 634 3.55 22.09 -26.26
C ILE A 634 3.98 21.95 -24.79
N SER A 635 4.49 23.01 -24.19
CA SER A 635 5.08 22.87 -22.85
C SER A 635 4.05 22.51 -21.78
N LEU A 636 4.48 21.77 -20.76
CA LEU A 636 3.59 21.39 -19.65
C LEU A 636 3.04 22.60 -18.89
N ASP A 637 3.80 23.69 -18.81
CA ASP A 637 3.33 24.95 -18.23
C ASP A 637 2.16 25.54 -19.04
N ASP A 638 2.28 25.55 -20.38
CA ASP A 638 1.22 26.06 -21.26
C ASP A 638 -0.02 25.18 -21.19
N LEU A 639 0.15 23.86 -21.14
CA LEU A 639 -0.95 22.91 -20.94
C LEU A 639 -1.62 23.10 -19.58
N HIS A 640 -0.86 23.27 -18.50
CA HIS A 640 -1.40 23.44 -17.16
C HIS A 640 -2.10 24.80 -16.98
N ALA A 641 -1.57 25.87 -17.61
CA ALA A 641 -2.14 27.21 -17.52
C ALA A 641 -3.44 27.36 -18.33
N ASN A 642 -3.54 26.67 -19.47
CA ASN A 642 -4.65 26.86 -20.42
C ASN A 642 -5.67 25.72 -20.43
N LEU A 643 -5.41 24.58 -19.78
CA LEU A 643 -6.42 23.53 -19.61
C LEU A 643 -7.05 23.59 -18.22
N SER A 644 -8.30 23.16 -18.13
CA SER A 644 -8.89 22.85 -16.82
C SER A 644 -8.11 21.72 -16.13
N SER A 645 -8.04 21.71 -14.80
CA SER A 645 -7.34 20.65 -14.04
C SER A 645 -7.84 19.24 -14.38
N MET A 646 -9.09 19.08 -14.83
CA MET A 646 -9.63 17.80 -15.29
C MET A 646 -9.09 17.42 -16.67
N ALA A 647 -9.13 18.34 -17.63
CA ALA A 647 -8.64 18.11 -18.98
C ALA A 647 -7.12 17.86 -19.00
N PHE A 648 -6.37 18.57 -18.15
CA PHE A 648 -4.94 18.36 -17.99
C PHE A 648 -4.62 16.95 -17.48
N GLU A 649 -5.24 16.51 -16.38
CA GLU A 649 -4.99 15.17 -15.82
C GLU A 649 -5.50 14.04 -16.75
N ASP A 650 -6.64 14.25 -17.43
CA ASP A 650 -7.15 13.31 -18.45
C ASP A 650 -6.16 13.14 -19.61
N LEU A 651 -5.55 14.24 -20.07
CA LEU A 651 -4.49 14.21 -21.08
C LEU A 651 -3.27 13.40 -20.60
N LEU A 652 -2.82 13.62 -19.37
CA LEU A 652 -1.69 12.87 -18.79
C LEU A 652 -2.04 11.37 -18.62
N GLU A 653 -3.25 11.05 -18.16
CA GLU A 653 -3.73 9.67 -18.01
C GLU A 653 -3.83 8.95 -19.36
N LYS A 654 -4.37 9.61 -20.40
CA LYS A 654 -4.41 9.08 -21.77
C LYS A 654 -3.01 8.81 -22.31
N SER A 655 -2.07 9.74 -22.13
CA SER A 655 -0.67 9.54 -22.56
C SER A 655 0.01 8.38 -21.83
N PHE A 656 -0.27 8.23 -20.53
CA PHE A 656 0.18 7.07 -19.76
C PHE A 656 -0.39 5.75 -20.31
N ILE A 657 -1.69 5.67 -20.54
CA ILE A 657 -2.35 4.47 -21.07
C ILE A 657 -1.77 4.10 -22.44
N ALA A 658 -1.62 5.08 -23.35
CA ALA A 658 -1.02 4.86 -24.67
C ALA A 658 0.41 4.34 -24.58
N THR A 659 1.23 4.89 -23.67
CA THR A 659 2.61 4.45 -23.46
C THR A 659 2.68 3.01 -22.94
N VAL A 660 1.81 2.63 -21.99
CA VAL A 660 1.73 1.26 -21.47
C VAL A 660 1.28 0.28 -22.56
N GLN A 661 0.30 0.66 -23.38
CA GLN A 661 -0.16 -0.16 -24.51
C GLN A 661 0.94 -0.33 -25.57
N GLY A 662 1.67 0.74 -25.90
CA GLY A 662 2.80 0.70 -26.84
C GLY A 662 4.02 -0.07 -26.34
N THR A 663 4.16 -0.25 -25.02
CA THR A 663 5.28 -0.96 -24.37
C THR A 663 4.88 -2.29 -23.75
N ALA A 664 3.89 -2.98 -24.33
CA ALA A 664 3.32 -4.24 -23.84
C ALA A 664 4.36 -5.36 -23.54
N ASN A 665 5.53 -5.35 -24.17
CA ASN A 665 6.60 -6.32 -23.90
C ASN A 665 7.40 -6.02 -22.63
N LYS A 666 7.29 -4.81 -22.08
CA LYS A 666 7.99 -4.36 -20.86
C LYS A 666 7.01 -4.12 -19.72
N LEU A 667 5.87 -3.50 -20.00
CA LEU A 667 4.85 -3.13 -19.01
C LEU A 667 3.49 -3.67 -19.44
N ARG A 668 2.75 -4.26 -18.50
CA ARG A 668 1.40 -4.75 -18.74
C ARG A 668 0.46 -4.30 -17.63
N PRO A 669 -0.79 -3.97 -17.94
CA PRO A 669 -1.82 -3.80 -16.92
C PRO A 669 -2.18 -5.15 -16.31
N CYS A 670 -2.62 -5.11 -15.05
CA CYS A 670 -3.17 -6.26 -14.36
C CYS A 670 -4.42 -6.76 -15.12
N PRO A 671 -4.54 -8.08 -15.36
CA PRO A 671 -5.69 -8.62 -16.09
C PRO A 671 -7.00 -8.57 -15.28
N THR A 672 -6.93 -8.30 -13.98
CA THR A 672 -8.12 -8.15 -13.14
C THR A 672 -8.92 -6.91 -13.58
N PRO A 673 -10.22 -7.06 -13.89
CA PRO A 673 -11.09 -5.93 -14.23
C PRO A 673 -11.02 -4.83 -13.17
N ASP A 674 -11.04 -3.57 -13.61
CA ASP A 674 -11.02 -2.35 -12.78
C ASP A 674 -9.80 -2.19 -11.85
N CYS A 675 -8.80 -3.08 -11.92
CA CYS A 675 -7.61 -2.96 -11.08
C CYS A 675 -6.68 -1.84 -11.54
N GLY A 676 -6.48 -1.71 -12.86
CA GLY A 676 -5.64 -0.69 -13.49
C GLY A 676 -4.13 -0.77 -13.19
N TYR A 677 -3.69 -1.53 -12.19
CA TYR A 677 -2.30 -1.60 -11.71
C TYR A 677 -1.37 -2.16 -12.79
N ILE A 678 -0.18 -1.58 -12.98
CA ILE A 678 0.78 -2.07 -13.96
C ILE A 678 1.93 -2.86 -13.32
N TYR A 679 2.49 -3.81 -14.08
CA TYR A 679 3.64 -4.61 -13.66
C TYR A 679 4.61 -4.88 -14.82
N ARG A 680 5.84 -5.27 -14.49
CA ARG A 680 6.86 -5.61 -15.49
C ARG A 680 6.65 -7.03 -16.03
N ALA A 681 6.58 -7.14 -17.35
CA ALA A 681 6.58 -8.41 -18.05
C ALA A 681 7.98 -9.05 -17.99
N THR A 682 8.05 -10.37 -17.91
CA THR A 682 9.30 -11.12 -17.91
C THR A 682 9.31 -12.18 -19.00
N HIS A 683 10.47 -12.45 -19.58
CA HIS A 683 10.59 -13.51 -20.58
C HIS A 683 10.44 -14.91 -19.97
N SER A 684 10.96 -15.11 -18.77
CA SER A 684 10.80 -16.38 -18.03
C SER A 684 9.47 -16.42 -17.28
N ALA A 685 8.84 -17.59 -17.24
CA ALA A 685 7.65 -17.83 -16.42
C ALA A 685 7.94 -17.56 -14.94
N GLY A 686 7.25 -16.56 -14.38
CA GLY A 686 7.32 -16.20 -12.97
C GLY A 686 5.93 -15.82 -12.47
N THR A 687 5.68 -16.01 -11.17
CA THR A 687 4.42 -15.59 -10.56
C THR A 687 4.55 -14.19 -10.00
N HIS A 688 3.86 -13.24 -10.64
CA HIS A 688 3.65 -11.89 -10.13
C HIS A 688 2.36 -11.84 -9.31
N THR A 689 2.42 -11.24 -8.12
CA THR A 689 1.24 -10.93 -7.31
C THR A 689 0.95 -9.45 -7.45
N CYS A 690 -0.24 -9.10 -7.94
CA CYS A 690 -0.63 -7.71 -8.02
C CYS A 690 -0.69 -7.08 -6.62
N SER A 691 0.09 -6.02 -6.40
CA SER A 691 0.09 -5.27 -5.12
C SER A 691 -1.22 -4.52 -4.87
N ASN A 692 -2.10 -4.41 -5.88
CA ASN A 692 -3.42 -3.82 -5.73
C ASN A 692 -4.50 -4.87 -5.46
N CYS A 693 -4.74 -5.81 -6.38
CA CYS A 693 -5.86 -6.77 -6.27
C CYS A 693 -5.48 -8.15 -5.70
N LEU A 694 -4.20 -8.40 -5.38
CA LEU A 694 -3.68 -9.71 -4.94
C LEU A 694 -3.79 -10.84 -5.97
N GLN A 695 -4.29 -10.58 -7.18
CA GLN A 695 -4.34 -11.58 -8.23
C GLN A 695 -2.94 -12.06 -8.58
N ARG A 696 -2.77 -13.37 -8.56
CA ARG A 696 -1.57 -14.04 -9.05
C ARG A 696 -1.69 -14.22 -10.56
N THR A 697 -0.69 -13.75 -11.27
CA THR A 697 -0.62 -13.77 -12.73
C THR A 697 0.78 -14.17 -13.15
N CYS A 698 0.90 -14.97 -14.20
CA CYS A 698 2.19 -15.23 -14.80
C CYS A 698 2.74 -13.97 -15.45
N SER A 699 3.95 -13.56 -15.09
CA SER A 699 4.60 -12.38 -15.67
C SER A 699 5.04 -12.55 -17.13
N SER A 700 4.98 -13.77 -17.67
CA SER A 700 5.34 -14.11 -19.05
C SER A 700 4.14 -14.25 -19.98
N CYS A 701 3.14 -15.08 -19.63
CA CYS A 701 1.95 -15.26 -20.47
C CYS A 701 0.77 -14.36 -20.08
N HIS A 702 0.86 -13.64 -18.95
CA HIS A 702 -0.15 -12.70 -18.45
C HIS A 702 -1.49 -13.33 -18.04
N GLU A 703 -1.52 -14.64 -17.84
CA GLU A 703 -2.71 -15.38 -17.43
C GLU A 703 -2.64 -15.81 -15.95
N PRO A 704 -3.80 -15.96 -15.27
CA PRO A 704 -3.85 -16.39 -13.89
C PRO A 704 -3.67 -17.90 -13.78
N HIS A 705 -2.41 -18.35 -13.74
CA HIS A 705 -2.05 -19.72 -13.45
C HIS A 705 -0.95 -19.82 -12.39
N VAL A 706 -1.04 -20.85 -11.55
CA VAL A 706 -0.15 -21.10 -10.41
C VAL A 706 0.29 -22.56 -10.49
N GLU A 707 1.57 -22.85 -10.24
CA GLU A 707 2.15 -24.21 -10.19
C GLU A 707 2.01 -25.05 -11.48
N MET A 708 1.67 -24.42 -12.60
CA MET A 708 1.66 -25.04 -13.94
C MET A 708 2.44 -24.17 -14.93
N THR A 709 2.97 -24.80 -15.97
CA THR A 709 3.67 -24.12 -17.06
C THR A 709 2.70 -23.32 -17.93
N CYS A 710 3.20 -22.29 -18.61
CA CYS A 710 2.38 -21.52 -19.55
C CYS A 710 1.84 -22.39 -20.70
N ALA A 711 2.56 -23.45 -21.09
CA ALA A 711 2.16 -24.38 -22.12
C ALA A 711 0.95 -25.23 -21.69
N GLU A 712 1.01 -25.81 -20.48
CA GLU A 712 -0.11 -26.59 -19.91
C GLU A 712 -1.36 -25.73 -19.74
N TYR A 713 -1.22 -24.50 -19.22
CA TYR A 713 -2.36 -23.61 -19.07
C TYR A 713 -3.01 -23.26 -20.41
N LYS A 714 -2.18 -23.01 -21.45
CA LYS A 714 -2.67 -22.71 -22.79
C LYS A 714 -3.42 -23.90 -23.38
N ASP A 715 -2.92 -25.11 -23.18
CA ASP A 715 -3.58 -26.34 -23.65
C ASP A 715 -4.94 -26.55 -22.96
N ILE A 716 -5.01 -26.38 -21.64
CA ILE A 716 -6.26 -26.45 -20.87
C ILE A 716 -7.26 -25.37 -21.34
N LYS A 717 -6.82 -24.12 -21.45
CA LYS A 717 -7.67 -22.97 -21.83
C LYS A 717 -8.17 -23.08 -23.27
N SER A 718 -7.36 -23.65 -24.18
CA SER A 718 -7.75 -23.87 -25.58
C SER A 718 -8.80 -24.98 -25.75
N GLY A 719 -9.08 -25.76 -24.70
CA GLY A 719 -9.89 -26.96 -24.80
C GLY A 719 -9.17 -28.13 -25.46
N GLY A 720 -7.88 -27.98 -25.80
CA GLY A 720 -7.04 -29.03 -26.42
C GLY A 720 -7.00 -30.30 -25.59
N TYR A 721 -6.82 -30.18 -24.27
CA TYR A 721 -6.88 -31.31 -23.35
C TYR A 721 -8.25 -32.02 -23.37
N ALA A 722 -9.35 -31.25 -23.37
CA ALA A 722 -10.71 -31.82 -23.43
C ALA A 722 -11.01 -32.47 -24.79
N ALA A 723 -10.51 -31.88 -25.88
CA ALA A 723 -10.63 -32.43 -27.23
C ALA A 723 -9.80 -33.71 -27.39
N PHE A 724 -8.60 -33.76 -26.81
CA PHE A 724 -7.75 -34.95 -26.80
C PHE A 724 -8.34 -36.07 -25.94
N GLU A 725 -8.89 -35.76 -24.77
CA GLU A 725 -9.61 -36.75 -23.93
C GLU A 725 -10.89 -37.26 -24.60
N LYS A 726 -11.60 -36.40 -25.32
CA LYS A 726 -12.75 -36.83 -26.13
C LYS A 726 -12.31 -37.73 -27.28
N LEU A 727 -11.27 -37.34 -28.02
CA LEU A 727 -10.69 -38.17 -29.08
C LEU A 727 -10.27 -39.53 -28.52
N LYS A 728 -9.54 -39.58 -27.40
CA LYS A 728 -9.15 -40.85 -26.77
C LYS A 728 -10.34 -41.77 -26.53
N LYS A 729 -11.47 -41.24 -26.05
CA LYS A 729 -12.69 -42.02 -25.85
C LYS A 729 -13.31 -42.46 -27.18
N ASP A 730 -13.38 -41.56 -28.15
CA ASP A 730 -14.00 -41.82 -29.47
C ASP A 730 -13.25 -42.91 -30.26
N ILE A 731 -11.91 -42.94 -30.18
CA ILE A 731 -11.07 -43.97 -30.84
C ILE A 731 -10.61 -45.10 -29.89
N GLY A 732 -11.14 -45.15 -28.66
CA GLY A 732 -10.88 -46.24 -27.73
C GLY A 732 -9.45 -46.32 -27.16
N ILE A 733 -8.69 -45.22 -27.18
CA ILE A 733 -7.37 -45.12 -26.55
C ILE A 733 -7.53 -45.17 -25.01
N LYS A 734 -6.67 -45.95 -24.35
CA LYS A 734 -6.59 -46.04 -22.88
C LYS A 734 -5.20 -45.66 -22.39
N ASP A 735 -5.08 -45.02 -21.23
CA ASP A 735 -3.77 -44.65 -20.70
C ASP A 735 -3.11 -45.79 -19.93
N CYS A 736 -1.79 -45.95 -20.11
CA CYS A 736 -1.01 -46.89 -19.31
C CYS A 736 -1.14 -46.58 -17.80
N PRO A 737 -1.51 -47.54 -16.94
CA PRO A 737 -1.69 -47.27 -15.52
C PRO A 737 -0.39 -46.92 -14.80
N LYS A 738 0.76 -47.35 -15.34
CA LYS A 738 2.10 -47.12 -14.76
C LYS A 738 2.69 -45.75 -15.14
N CYS A 739 2.63 -45.37 -16.42
CA CYS A 739 3.33 -44.18 -16.93
C CYS A 739 2.45 -43.20 -17.71
N LYS A 740 1.13 -43.44 -17.79
CA LYS A 740 0.14 -42.59 -18.47
C LYS A 740 0.35 -42.38 -19.98
N THR A 741 1.25 -43.14 -20.61
CA THR A 741 1.37 -43.16 -22.08
C THR A 741 0.05 -43.65 -22.70
N PRO A 742 -0.55 -42.91 -23.66
CA PRO A 742 -1.75 -43.36 -24.36
C PRO A 742 -1.48 -44.64 -25.15
N LEU A 743 -2.38 -45.61 -25.04
CA LEU A 743 -2.30 -46.91 -25.68
C LEU A 743 -3.51 -47.08 -26.61
N GLU A 744 -3.24 -47.41 -27.86
CA GLU A 744 -4.24 -47.81 -28.84
C GLU A 744 -4.18 -49.34 -29.03
N LYS A 745 -5.34 -50.00 -29.07
CA LYS A 745 -5.42 -51.43 -29.41
C LYS A 745 -5.73 -51.56 -30.90
N ILE A 746 -4.79 -52.15 -31.65
CA ILE A 746 -4.90 -52.28 -33.11
C ILE A 746 -5.81 -53.46 -33.50
N SER A 747 -5.56 -54.68 -33.01
CA SER A 747 -6.46 -55.84 -33.20
C SER A 747 -5.98 -57.09 -32.43
N GLY A 748 -6.84 -58.12 -32.36
CA GLY A 748 -6.47 -59.48 -31.98
C GLY A 748 -6.36 -59.72 -30.46
N CYS A 749 -5.21 -59.41 -29.87
CA CYS A 749 -4.91 -59.84 -28.50
C CYS A 749 -5.28 -58.78 -27.45
N ASN A 750 -5.81 -59.24 -26.30
CA ASN A 750 -6.04 -58.38 -25.14
C ASN A 750 -4.79 -58.16 -24.28
N HIS A 751 -3.64 -58.78 -24.63
CA HIS A 751 -2.35 -58.45 -24.04
C HIS A 751 -1.73 -57.25 -24.77
N VAL A 752 -1.50 -56.17 -24.02
CA VAL A 752 -0.85 -54.96 -24.53
C VAL A 752 0.43 -54.71 -23.75
N THR A 753 1.50 -54.34 -24.45
CA THR A 753 2.77 -53.96 -23.83
C THR A 753 3.01 -52.48 -24.07
N CYS A 754 3.20 -51.70 -23.00
CA CYS A 754 3.41 -50.27 -23.11
C CYS A 754 4.74 -49.97 -23.81
N VAL A 755 4.72 -49.15 -24.87
CA VAL A 755 5.95 -48.79 -25.60
C VAL A 755 6.92 -47.98 -24.73
N GLY A 756 6.40 -47.12 -23.84
CA GLY A 756 7.18 -46.24 -22.97
C GLY A 756 7.84 -46.95 -21.79
N CYS A 757 7.05 -47.62 -20.94
CA CYS A 757 7.56 -48.25 -19.71
C CYS A 757 7.74 -49.77 -19.79
N LYS A 758 7.45 -50.39 -20.95
CA LYS A 758 7.53 -51.84 -21.21
C LYS A 758 6.68 -52.74 -20.31
N ALA A 759 5.78 -52.17 -19.50
CA ALA A 759 4.87 -52.94 -18.67
C ALA A 759 3.88 -53.74 -19.53
N HIS A 760 3.65 -54.99 -19.15
CA HIS A 760 2.64 -55.86 -19.75
C HIS A 760 1.30 -55.66 -19.04
N MET A 761 0.21 -55.56 -19.79
CA MET A 761 -1.11 -55.36 -19.19
C MET A 761 -2.24 -56.02 -19.98
N CYS A 762 -3.34 -56.27 -19.29
CA CYS A 762 -4.58 -56.72 -19.92
C CYS A 762 -5.42 -55.51 -20.36
N TRP A 763 -5.79 -55.44 -21.63
CA TRP A 763 -6.59 -54.36 -22.21
C TRP A 763 -8.02 -54.27 -21.63
N VAL A 764 -8.58 -55.39 -21.17
CA VAL A 764 -9.95 -55.44 -20.64
C VAL A 764 -10.03 -54.74 -19.29
N CYS A 765 -9.18 -55.15 -18.34
CA CYS A 765 -9.21 -54.69 -16.95
C CYS A 765 -8.13 -53.66 -16.59
N MET A 766 -7.18 -53.39 -17.50
CA MET A 766 -6.04 -52.50 -17.30
C MET A 766 -5.12 -52.89 -16.12
N MET A 767 -5.11 -54.15 -15.69
CA MET A 767 -4.14 -54.64 -14.69
C MET A 767 -2.75 -54.85 -15.30
N ILE A 768 -1.71 -54.53 -14.54
CA ILE A 768 -0.29 -54.61 -14.94
C ILE A 768 0.33 -55.90 -14.41
N PHE A 769 1.23 -56.48 -15.19
CA PHE A 769 1.95 -57.71 -14.88
C PHE A 769 3.44 -57.58 -15.25
N ASP A 770 4.27 -58.37 -14.59
CA ASP A 770 5.72 -58.34 -14.76
C ASP A 770 6.19 -59.08 -16.03
N SER A 771 5.40 -60.02 -16.56
CA SER A 771 5.70 -60.76 -17.78
C SER A 771 4.45 -60.99 -18.63
N GLY A 772 4.63 -61.25 -19.93
CA GLY A 772 3.53 -61.58 -20.84
C GLY A 772 2.77 -62.85 -20.44
N GLU A 773 3.46 -63.88 -19.95
CA GLU A 773 2.86 -65.15 -19.52
C GLU A 773 1.82 -64.96 -18.41
N LEU A 774 2.11 -64.08 -17.45
CA LEU A 774 1.19 -63.76 -16.37
C LEU A 774 -0.08 -63.05 -16.87
N VAL A 775 0.02 -62.25 -17.94
CA VAL A 775 -1.15 -61.63 -18.58
C VAL A 775 -2.02 -62.70 -19.23
N TYR A 776 -1.43 -63.65 -19.96
CA TYR A 776 -2.18 -64.74 -20.59
C TYR A 776 -2.87 -65.62 -19.54
N ALA A 777 -2.17 -66.01 -18.47
CA ALA A 777 -2.76 -66.77 -17.37
C ALA A 777 -3.95 -66.03 -16.73
N HIS A 778 -3.81 -64.72 -16.49
CA HIS A 778 -4.89 -63.88 -15.99
C HIS A 778 -6.09 -63.84 -16.96
N MET A 779 -5.85 -63.61 -18.25
CA MET A 779 -6.91 -63.53 -19.26
C MET A 779 -7.69 -64.84 -19.37
N GLY A 780 -7.01 -65.99 -19.36
CA GLY A 780 -7.66 -67.29 -19.40
C GLY A 780 -8.55 -67.54 -18.18
N LYS A 781 -8.08 -67.11 -16.99
CA LYS A 781 -8.80 -67.32 -15.73
C LYS A 781 -9.96 -66.34 -15.49
N MET A 782 -9.79 -65.08 -15.85
CA MET A 782 -10.73 -64.00 -15.49
C MET A 782 -11.62 -63.54 -16.65
N HIS A 783 -11.19 -63.74 -17.89
CA HIS A 783 -11.89 -63.26 -19.08
C HIS A 783 -12.30 -64.39 -20.04
N GLY A 784 -11.86 -65.64 -19.80
CA GLY A 784 -12.25 -66.83 -20.56
C GLY A 784 -11.70 -66.91 -22.00
N SER A 785 -11.09 -65.84 -22.51
CA SER A 785 -10.40 -65.81 -23.80
C SER A 785 -9.21 -64.84 -23.80
N HIS A 786 -8.26 -65.04 -24.72
CA HIS A 786 -7.12 -64.15 -24.94
C HIS A 786 -7.32 -63.19 -26.13
N VAL A 787 -8.38 -63.40 -26.90
CA VAL A 787 -8.70 -62.74 -28.16
C VAL A 787 -10.14 -62.22 -28.09
N ASP A 788 -10.37 -61.00 -28.58
CA ASP A 788 -11.71 -60.49 -28.84
C ASP A 788 -12.18 -61.03 -30.21
N TRP A 789 -13.28 -61.80 -30.23
CA TRP A 789 -13.94 -62.25 -31.46
C TRP A 789 -15.02 -61.27 -31.93
N ARG A 790 -14.83 -59.97 -31.71
CA ARG A 790 -15.79 -58.91 -32.05
C ARG A 790 -15.22 -57.93 -33.04
#